data_AF-A0A3M0ZKQ4-F1
#
_entry.id   AF-A0A3M0ZKQ4-F1
#
_cell.length_a   1.000
_cell.length_b   1.000
_cell.length_c   1.000
_cell.angle_alpha   90.00
_cell.angle_beta   90.00
_cell.angle_gamma   90.00
#
_symmetry.space_group_name_H-M   'P 1'
#
loop_
_entity.id
_entity.type
_entity.pdbx_description
1 polymer ?
#
loop_
_entity_poly.entity_id
_entity_poly.type
_entity_poly.pdbx_seq_one_letter_code
_entity_poly.pdbx_strand_id
1 'polypeptide(L)'
;VTDEFMQAVVNKGTYFTRYVQTGEPCEELDASEILRMISEGTYICGDPGLQFDTTINNWHTCPNSGRINSSNPCSEYMHLDNSACNLASINLLKYLDESGQFDVEGFRHTVDVLIRAQDMLVDNSSYPFEKIGETARAFRQLGLGYANLGALLMSLGLPYDSDDGRKWAASITALMTGQAYLTSAELAERIGPFAGYKVNAEPMLRVISMHREKALELKPNGAPEYLVEAAQNVWDLALEKGRKFGYRNSQATVLAPTGTISFMMDCDTTGIEPDISLIKYKQLSDGGLIKIVNRSVERALRNLGYSEGEISSILEWIDEHDTIEGAPALKEEHLPIFDCALKPAGGKRSIHYMGHLKMMAAAQPFISGAISKTVNLPQDITVEEIFDTYVKAWEMGLKAVALYRDGSKRTQPLSAGSSVSSGKGKGDVATVPARRRLPDERRSITHKMNVGGLEGYLTVGLYDDGKPGEIFLVVAKEGSTLSGIMDAFATAVSIALQYGVPLSALVKKFSHMRFEPSGFTQNPQIPMAKSIIDYVFRWLGAKFLTPEECKELGLIKPVTDKAAEESKSNLEENPQKEPGESLKVSGNATSGGTSASNGTNHVNGAANGGASGDANFIQDPKSLIMSTFQNSLDAPPCTNCGSSMMVRQAGCYVCLNCGAQGGCG
;
A
#
# COMPACT_ATOMS: atom_id res chain seq x y z
N VAL A 1 -9.04 10.62 -18.47
CA VAL A 1 -9.75 11.73 -19.16
C VAL A 1 -9.18 11.88 -20.57
N THR A 2 -10.02 12.21 -21.55
CA THR A 2 -9.65 12.41 -22.96
C THR A 2 -9.28 13.86 -23.25
N ASP A 3 -8.62 14.11 -24.39
CA ASP A 3 -8.38 15.49 -24.87
C ASP A 3 -9.71 16.21 -25.19
N GLU A 4 -10.74 15.48 -25.66
CA GLU A 4 -12.12 15.98 -25.83
C GLU A 4 -12.67 16.56 -24.52
N PHE A 5 -12.55 15.81 -23.42
CA PHE A 5 -12.99 16.26 -22.10
C PHE A 5 -12.18 17.47 -21.61
N MET A 6 -10.84 17.40 -21.67
CA MET A 6 -9.99 18.50 -21.18
C MET A 6 -10.14 19.78 -22.02
N GLN A 7 -10.37 19.66 -23.33
CA GLN A 7 -10.67 20.80 -24.18
C GLN A 7 -12.05 21.40 -23.88
N ALA A 8 -13.05 20.59 -23.53
CA ALA A 8 -14.35 21.06 -23.04
C ALA A 8 -14.23 21.81 -21.70
N VAL A 9 -13.43 21.30 -20.76
CA VAL A 9 -13.09 22.01 -19.49
C VAL A 9 -12.53 23.40 -19.77
N VAL A 10 -11.47 23.50 -20.58
CA VAL A 10 -10.81 24.79 -20.87
C VAL A 10 -11.74 25.77 -21.60
N ASN A 11 -12.61 25.25 -22.47
CA ASN A 11 -13.58 26.06 -23.22
C ASN A 11 -14.85 26.40 -22.43
N LYS A 12 -15.03 25.85 -21.21
CA LYS A 12 -16.28 25.92 -20.42
C LYS A 12 -17.50 25.41 -21.20
N GLY A 13 -17.30 24.26 -21.86
CA GLY A 13 -18.32 23.55 -22.62
C GLY A 13 -18.88 22.34 -21.88
N THR A 14 -19.93 21.76 -22.45
CA THR A 14 -20.51 20.50 -21.99
C THR A 14 -19.72 19.29 -22.47
N TYR A 15 -19.89 18.17 -21.77
CA TYR A 15 -19.35 16.86 -22.13
C TYR A 15 -20.41 15.78 -21.91
N PHE A 16 -20.51 14.85 -22.85
CA PHE A 16 -21.44 13.72 -22.76
C PHE A 16 -20.79 12.52 -22.07
N THR A 17 -21.36 12.09 -20.95
CA THR A 17 -21.12 10.74 -20.43
C THR A 17 -21.65 9.70 -21.41
N ARG A 18 -21.13 8.47 -21.40
CA ARG A 18 -21.49 7.42 -22.36
C ARG A 18 -21.75 6.08 -21.68
N TYR A 19 -22.72 5.33 -22.17
CA TYR A 19 -22.96 3.96 -21.69
C TYR A 19 -21.84 3.02 -22.15
N VAL A 20 -21.19 2.34 -21.20
CA VAL A 20 -20.03 1.46 -21.47
C VAL A 20 -20.32 0.34 -22.47
N GLN A 21 -21.58 -0.12 -22.55
CA GLN A 21 -21.98 -1.22 -23.43
C GLN A 21 -22.39 -0.79 -24.85
N THR A 22 -22.88 0.44 -25.06
CA THR A 22 -23.38 0.90 -26.36
C THR A 22 -22.60 2.07 -26.97
N GLY A 23 -21.81 2.79 -26.16
CA GLY A 23 -21.10 4.01 -26.57
C GLY A 23 -21.98 5.25 -26.77
N GLU A 24 -23.30 5.07 -26.65
CA GLU A 24 -24.30 6.13 -26.80
C GLU A 24 -24.18 7.17 -25.68
N PRO A 25 -24.45 8.46 -25.98
CA PRO A 25 -24.56 9.49 -24.96
C PRO A 25 -25.60 9.13 -23.89
N CYS A 26 -25.26 9.34 -22.62
CA CYS A 26 -26.11 9.08 -21.47
C CYS A 26 -26.64 10.38 -20.86
N GLU A 27 -25.75 11.24 -20.38
CA GLU A 27 -26.06 12.50 -19.72
C GLU A 27 -25.09 13.60 -20.19
N GLU A 28 -25.61 14.79 -20.46
CA GLU A 28 -24.83 15.98 -20.79
C GLU A 28 -24.57 16.79 -19.50
N LEU A 29 -23.30 17.08 -19.21
CA LEU A 29 -22.86 17.76 -17.99
C LEU A 29 -21.84 18.86 -18.31
N ASP A 30 -21.66 19.85 -17.44
CA ASP A 30 -20.57 20.82 -17.56
C ASP A 30 -19.22 20.12 -17.29
N ALA A 31 -18.29 20.20 -18.23
CA ALA A 31 -17.00 19.52 -18.12
C ALA A 31 -16.15 20.09 -16.96
N SER A 32 -16.23 21.40 -16.74
CA SER A 32 -15.57 22.12 -15.64
C SER A 32 -16.13 21.70 -14.28
N GLU A 33 -17.45 21.51 -14.17
CA GLU A 33 -18.06 21.00 -12.94
C GLU A 33 -17.55 19.58 -12.61
N ILE A 34 -17.46 18.69 -13.60
CA ILE A 34 -16.88 17.34 -13.42
C ILE A 34 -15.43 17.43 -12.93
N LEU A 35 -14.56 18.24 -13.56
CA LEU A 35 -13.17 18.35 -13.10
C LEU A 35 -13.06 19.04 -11.73
N ARG A 36 -14.00 19.94 -11.39
CA ARG A 36 -14.07 20.56 -10.07
C ARG A 36 -14.45 19.53 -9.00
N MET A 37 -15.42 18.66 -9.24
CA MET A 37 -15.75 17.53 -8.34
C MET A 37 -14.56 16.57 -8.14
N ILE A 38 -13.81 16.27 -9.20
CA ILE A 38 -12.57 15.47 -9.13
C ILE A 38 -11.51 16.18 -8.25
N SER A 39 -11.41 17.50 -8.39
CA SER A 39 -10.49 18.35 -7.62
C SER A 39 -10.90 18.46 -6.14
N GLU A 40 -12.21 18.48 -5.83
CA GLU A 40 -12.72 18.40 -4.46
C GLU A 40 -12.41 17.05 -3.80
N GLY A 41 -12.56 15.92 -4.53
CA GLY A 41 -12.12 14.61 -4.05
C GLY A 41 -10.63 14.61 -3.71
N THR A 42 -9.80 15.08 -4.65
CA THR A 42 -8.34 15.23 -4.48
C THR A 42 -7.99 16.09 -3.27
N TYR A 43 -8.69 17.21 -3.07
CA TYR A 43 -8.52 18.10 -1.91
C TYR A 43 -8.86 17.39 -0.59
N ILE A 44 -9.93 16.58 -0.57
CA ILE A 44 -10.43 15.89 0.64
C ILE A 44 -9.54 14.73 1.05
N CYS A 45 -9.14 13.85 0.12
CA CYS A 45 -8.47 12.60 0.44
C CYS A 45 -7.18 12.30 -0.35
N GLY A 46 -6.76 13.16 -1.29
CA GLY A 46 -5.57 12.92 -2.12
C GLY A 46 -5.77 11.86 -3.20
N ASP A 47 -7.03 11.64 -3.62
CA ASP A 47 -7.45 10.75 -4.70
C ASP A 47 -8.72 11.33 -5.37
N PRO A 48 -8.98 11.10 -6.68
CA PRO A 48 -8.21 10.25 -7.59
C PRO A 48 -7.08 11.00 -8.31
N GLY A 49 -5.98 10.30 -8.59
CA GLY A 49 -5.01 10.76 -9.60
C GLY A 49 -5.61 10.70 -11.02
N LEU A 50 -5.09 11.52 -11.93
CA LEU A 50 -5.57 11.62 -13.32
C LEU A 50 -4.66 10.88 -14.29
N GLN A 51 -5.27 10.16 -15.22
CA GLN A 51 -4.61 9.53 -16.37
C GLN A 51 -5.15 10.20 -17.66
N PHE A 52 -4.25 10.70 -18.50
CA PHE A 52 -4.56 11.44 -19.73
C PHE A 52 -4.59 10.46 -20.90
N ASP A 53 -5.78 9.91 -21.12
CA ASP A 53 -6.06 8.72 -21.92
C ASP A 53 -5.65 8.86 -23.40
N THR A 54 -5.93 10.03 -23.99
CA THR A 54 -5.57 10.33 -25.38
C THR A 54 -4.05 10.49 -25.51
N THR A 55 -3.41 11.22 -24.59
CA THR A 55 -1.94 11.30 -24.49
C THR A 55 -1.30 9.91 -24.34
N ILE A 56 -1.80 9.06 -23.44
CA ILE A 56 -1.32 7.69 -23.24
C ILE A 56 -1.38 6.89 -24.54
N ASN A 57 -2.53 6.88 -25.22
CA ASN A 57 -2.72 6.08 -26.43
C ASN A 57 -2.00 6.66 -27.68
N ASN A 58 -1.75 7.98 -27.74
CA ASN A 58 -0.92 8.60 -28.79
C ASN A 58 0.54 8.10 -28.75
N TRP A 59 1.08 7.89 -27.54
CA TRP A 59 2.42 7.33 -27.29
C TRP A 59 2.44 5.79 -27.20
N HIS A 60 1.33 5.09 -27.50
CA HIS A 60 1.27 3.63 -27.47
C HIS A 60 2.02 3.00 -28.64
N THR A 61 2.96 2.11 -28.35
CA THR A 61 3.74 1.39 -29.38
C THR A 61 2.99 0.25 -30.03
N CYS A 62 1.94 -0.29 -29.40
CA CYS A 62 1.22 -1.50 -29.85
C CYS A 62 -0.32 -1.38 -30.01
N PRO A 63 -0.86 -0.28 -30.58
CA PRO A 63 -2.31 -0.05 -30.65
C PRO A 63 -3.06 -1.07 -31.53
N ASN A 64 -2.41 -1.65 -32.53
CA ASN A 64 -3.03 -2.65 -33.42
C ASN A 64 -3.19 -4.02 -32.75
N SER A 65 -2.64 -4.20 -31.55
CA SER A 65 -2.87 -5.37 -30.69
C SER A 65 -3.85 -5.11 -29.53
N GLY A 66 -4.31 -3.87 -29.37
CA GLY A 66 -5.24 -3.47 -28.32
C GLY A 66 -4.97 -2.07 -27.79
N ARG A 67 -5.98 -1.49 -27.17
CA ARG A 67 -5.94 -0.17 -26.52
C ARG A 67 -5.27 -0.26 -25.16
N ILE A 68 -4.67 0.83 -24.68
CA ILE A 68 -4.35 0.97 -23.25
C ILE A 68 -5.62 1.48 -22.56
N ASN A 69 -6.16 0.70 -21.63
CA ASN A 69 -7.42 1.00 -20.95
C ASN A 69 -7.20 1.61 -19.55
N SER A 70 -6.11 1.25 -18.87
CA SER A 70 -5.71 1.82 -17.58
C SER A 70 -4.22 1.58 -17.29
N SER A 71 -3.63 2.36 -16.40
CA SER A 71 -2.31 2.06 -15.82
C SER A 71 -2.40 1.01 -14.69
N ASN A 72 -1.23 0.51 -14.27
CA ASN A 72 -1.02 -0.17 -12.98
C ASN A 72 -1.32 0.74 -11.75
N PRO A 73 -1.33 0.20 -10.51
CA PRO A 73 -1.64 0.97 -9.29
C PRO A 73 -0.75 2.19 -9.00
N CYS A 74 0.47 2.23 -9.52
CA CYS A 74 1.41 3.34 -9.30
C CYS A 74 1.44 4.34 -10.47
N SER A 75 0.66 4.13 -11.54
CA SER A 75 0.51 5.04 -12.69
C SER A 75 1.76 5.26 -13.57
N GLU A 76 2.77 4.38 -13.53
CA GLU A 76 3.93 4.41 -14.43
C GLU A 76 3.88 3.41 -15.60
N TYR A 77 3.10 2.33 -15.50
CA TYR A 77 3.10 1.25 -16.49
C TYR A 77 1.88 1.34 -17.40
N MET A 78 2.11 1.60 -18.70
CA MET A 78 1.07 1.95 -19.67
C MET A 78 1.07 0.96 -20.83
N HIS A 79 0.29 -0.11 -20.74
CA HIS A 79 0.28 -1.16 -21.77
C HIS A 79 -1.06 -1.93 -21.83
N LEU A 80 -1.13 -2.93 -22.71
CA LEU A 80 -2.27 -3.83 -22.91
C LEU A 80 -2.74 -4.51 -21.61
N ASP A 81 -4.05 -4.76 -21.51
CA ASP A 81 -4.65 -5.50 -20.39
C ASP A 81 -4.05 -6.91 -20.24
N ASN A 82 -3.98 -7.43 -19.01
CA ASN A 82 -3.37 -8.73 -18.69
C ASN A 82 -1.89 -8.82 -19.10
N SER A 83 -1.10 -7.76 -18.88
CA SER A 83 0.36 -7.74 -19.08
C SER A 83 1.12 -7.60 -17.75
N ALA A 84 2.46 -7.56 -17.79
CA ALA A 84 3.32 -7.52 -16.59
C ALA A 84 4.42 -6.46 -16.68
N CYS A 85 4.73 -5.82 -15.55
CA CYS A 85 5.77 -4.79 -15.44
C CYS A 85 7.08 -5.40 -14.91
N ASN A 86 8.06 -5.62 -15.79
CA ASN A 86 9.36 -6.19 -15.42
C ASN A 86 10.35 -5.05 -15.07
N LEU A 87 10.34 -4.63 -13.79
CA LEU A 87 10.99 -3.41 -13.29
C LEU A 87 12.49 -3.54 -12.98
N ALA A 88 13.23 -2.43 -13.18
CA ALA A 88 14.58 -2.20 -12.66
C ALA A 88 14.82 -0.69 -12.41
N SER A 89 15.84 -0.31 -11.63
CA SER A 89 16.19 1.10 -11.42
C SER A 89 17.68 1.34 -11.20
N ILE A 90 18.22 2.39 -11.80
CA ILE A 90 19.63 2.80 -11.71
C ILE A 90 19.80 3.93 -10.66
N ASN A 91 20.78 3.83 -9.76
CA ASN A 91 21.16 4.95 -8.88
C ASN A 91 22.03 5.96 -9.64
N LEU A 92 21.49 7.15 -9.96
CA LEU A 92 22.20 8.16 -10.77
C LEU A 92 23.47 8.72 -10.10
N LEU A 93 23.53 8.80 -8.77
CA LEU A 93 24.71 9.33 -8.07
C LEU A 93 25.96 8.45 -8.22
N LYS A 94 25.84 7.21 -8.71
CA LYS A 94 26.99 6.33 -9.01
C LYS A 94 27.72 6.72 -10.31
N TYR A 95 27.14 7.60 -11.13
CA TYR A 95 27.73 8.08 -12.39
C TYR A 95 28.21 9.54 -12.29
N LEU A 96 28.00 10.22 -11.15
CA LEU A 96 28.56 11.54 -10.91
C LEU A 96 29.89 11.40 -10.18
N ASP A 97 30.96 11.94 -10.72
CA ASP A 97 32.30 11.94 -10.09
C ASP A 97 32.53 13.12 -9.13
N GLU A 98 33.69 13.16 -8.48
CA GLU A 98 34.04 14.21 -7.52
C GLU A 98 34.20 15.61 -8.16
N SER A 99 34.35 15.70 -9.49
CA SER A 99 34.39 16.97 -10.23
C SER A 99 33.01 17.48 -10.67
N GLY A 100 31.96 16.67 -10.51
CA GLY A 100 30.63 16.94 -11.04
C GLY A 100 30.44 16.51 -12.51
N GLN A 101 31.37 15.75 -13.08
CA GLN A 101 31.21 15.15 -14.41
C GLN A 101 30.33 13.89 -14.33
N PHE A 102 29.47 13.69 -15.33
CA PHE A 102 28.58 12.53 -15.42
C PHE A 102 29.13 11.50 -16.42
N ASP A 103 29.35 10.26 -15.96
CA ASP A 103 29.82 9.14 -16.78
C ASP A 103 28.71 8.61 -17.69
N VAL A 104 28.62 9.21 -18.87
CA VAL A 104 27.70 8.82 -19.95
C VAL A 104 27.96 7.39 -20.43
N GLU A 105 29.22 6.95 -20.58
CA GLU A 105 29.50 5.64 -21.18
C GLU A 105 29.27 4.49 -20.20
N GLY A 106 29.64 4.66 -18.92
CA GLY A 106 29.26 3.71 -17.87
C GLY A 106 27.76 3.65 -17.65
N PHE A 107 27.04 4.80 -17.72
CA PHE A 107 25.59 4.81 -17.64
C PHE A 107 24.95 4.06 -18.82
N ARG A 108 25.40 4.33 -20.05
CA ARG A 108 24.94 3.61 -21.26
C ARG A 108 25.22 2.12 -21.18
N HIS A 109 26.40 1.72 -20.69
CA HIS A 109 26.75 0.31 -20.50
C HIS A 109 25.83 -0.38 -19.48
N THR A 110 25.52 0.27 -18.36
CA THR A 110 24.57 -0.28 -17.38
C THR A 110 23.15 -0.39 -17.95
N VAL A 111 22.69 0.57 -18.77
CA VAL A 111 21.40 0.47 -19.46
C VAL A 111 21.38 -0.72 -20.42
N ASP A 112 22.45 -0.94 -21.19
CA ASP A 112 22.60 -2.11 -22.07
C ASP A 112 22.49 -3.43 -21.28
N VAL A 113 23.28 -3.58 -20.22
CA VAL A 113 23.30 -4.76 -19.36
C VAL A 113 21.93 -5.01 -18.71
N LEU A 114 21.29 -3.97 -18.17
CA LEU A 114 19.99 -4.11 -17.51
C LEU A 114 18.86 -4.47 -18.48
N ILE A 115 18.82 -3.89 -19.68
CA ILE A 115 17.80 -4.24 -20.69
C ILE A 115 18.00 -5.67 -21.19
N ARG A 116 19.24 -6.12 -21.39
CA ARG A 116 19.52 -7.52 -21.74
C ARG A 116 19.13 -8.48 -20.61
N ALA A 117 19.40 -8.13 -19.35
CA ALA A 117 18.99 -8.92 -18.19
C ALA A 117 17.47 -8.96 -18.00
N GLN A 118 16.79 -7.82 -18.13
CA GLN A 118 15.34 -7.72 -18.03
C GLN A 118 14.63 -8.50 -19.14
N ASP A 119 15.15 -8.53 -20.38
CA ASP A 119 14.61 -9.37 -21.45
C ASP A 119 14.72 -10.88 -21.12
N MET A 120 15.84 -11.31 -20.54
CA MET A 120 16.03 -12.70 -20.08
C MET A 120 15.11 -13.07 -18.91
N LEU A 121 14.74 -12.11 -18.06
CA LEU A 121 13.82 -12.33 -16.93
C LEU A 121 12.37 -12.57 -17.38
N VAL A 122 11.94 -12.05 -18.53
CA VAL A 122 10.58 -12.27 -19.07
C VAL A 122 10.29 -13.77 -19.29
N ASP A 123 11.24 -14.52 -19.81
CA ASP A 123 11.04 -15.95 -20.11
C ASP A 123 11.16 -16.84 -18.87
N ASN A 124 11.95 -16.41 -17.86
CA ASN A 124 12.17 -17.13 -16.62
C ASN A 124 11.15 -16.79 -15.50
N SER A 125 10.32 -15.77 -15.70
CA SER A 125 9.34 -15.32 -14.72
C SER A 125 8.11 -16.23 -14.65
N SER A 126 7.71 -16.55 -13.42
CA SER A 126 6.44 -17.22 -13.13
C SER A 126 5.33 -16.17 -13.04
N TYR A 127 4.30 -16.31 -13.86
CA TYR A 127 3.16 -15.39 -13.91
C TYR A 127 1.92 -16.05 -13.31
N PRO A 128 1.15 -15.36 -12.44
CA PRO A 128 0.07 -15.97 -11.65
C PRO A 128 -1.16 -16.37 -12.49
N PHE A 129 -1.28 -15.85 -13.71
CA PHE A 129 -2.32 -16.21 -14.68
C PHE A 129 -1.69 -16.43 -16.05
N GLU A 130 -2.14 -17.46 -16.77
CA GLU A 130 -1.60 -17.87 -18.07
C GLU A 130 -1.57 -16.72 -19.09
N LYS A 131 -2.69 -15.99 -19.22
CA LYS A 131 -2.81 -14.80 -20.09
C LYS A 131 -1.79 -13.70 -19.83
N ILE A 132 -1.34 -13.56 -18.57
CA ILE A 132 -0.28 -12.61 -18.21
C ILE A 132 1.06 -13.10 -18.74
N GLY A 133 1.35 -14.39 -18.62
CA GLY A 133 2.56 -14.99 -19.19
C GLY A 133 2.57 -15.02 -20.72
N GLU A 134 1.42 -15.24 -21.36
CA GLU A 134 1.26 -15.11 -22.82
C GLU A 134 1.60 -13.68 -23.28
N THR A 135 0.94 -12.67 -22.70
CA THR A 135 1.11 -11.27 -23.08
C THR A 135 2.51 -10.75 -22.73
N ALA A 136 3.08 -11.15 -21.59
CA ALA A 136 4.44 -10.82 -21.21
C ALA A 136 5.47 -11.39 -22.19
N ARG A 137 5.37 -12.66 -22.58
CA ARG A 137 6.31 -13.27 -23.54
C ARG A 137 6.12 -12.76 -24.98
N ALA A 138 4.88 -12.45 -25.38
CA ALA A 138 4.56 -12.00 -26.74
C ALA A 138 4.96 -10.54 -27.04
N PHE A 139 5.05 -9.68 -26.01
CA PHE A 139 5.31 -8.24 -26.15
C PHE A 139 6.52 -7.73 -25.34
N ARG A 140 6.99 -8.51 -24.36
CA ARG A 140 8.25 -8.33 -23.61
C ARG A 140 8.40 -6.95 -23.00
N GLN A 141 7.37 -6.50 -22.26
CA GLN A 141 7.34 -5.17 -21.65
C GLN A 141 8.35 -5.09 -20.51
N LEU A 142 9.26 -4.13 -20.61
CA LEU A 142 10.23 -3.81 -19.55
C LEU A 142 9.86 -2.46 -18.91
N GLY A 143 10.44 -2.21 -17.73
CA GLY A 143 10.33 -0.95 -17.03
C GLY A 143 11.63 -0.57 -16.34
N LEU A 144 12.65 -0.19 -17.12
CA LEU A 144 13.87 0.40 -16.59
C LEU A 144 13.63 1.87 -16.22
N GLY A 145 14.00 2.26 -14.99
CA GLY A 145 13.99 3.63 -14.51
C GLY A 145 15.27 4.01 -13.76
N TYR A 146 15.20 5.08 -12.98
CA TYR A 146 16.30 5.55 -12.14
C TYR A 146 15.81 6.05 -10.77
N ALA A 147 16.75 6.20 -9.84
CA ALA A 147 16.59 6.84 -8.53
C ALA A 147 17.59 8.00 -8.38
N ASN A 148 17.50 8.75 -7.28
CA ASN A 148 18.49 9.77 -6.89
C ASN A 148 18.58 11.01 -7.80
N LEU A 149 17.55 11.34 -8.60
CA LEU A 149 17.59 12.56 -9.43
C LEU A 149 17.70 13.84 -8.59
N GLY A 150 16.90 13.97 -7.53
CA GLY A 150 16.99 15.11 -6.60
C GLY A 150 18.37 15.23 -5.96
N ALA A 151 18.94 14.09 -5.55
CA ALA A 151 20.28 14.00 -4.99
C ALA A 151 21.38 14.42 -6.00
N LEU A 152 21.23 14.02 -7.27
CA LEU A 152 22.11 14.39 -8.38
C LEU A 152 22.09 15.90 -8.63
N LEU A 153 20.91 16.50 -8.76
CA LEU A 153 20.77 17.95 -9.00
C LEU A 153 21.30 18.77 -7.83
N MET A 154 20.97 18.39 -6.59
CA MET A 154 21.54 19.01 -5.39
C MET A 154 23.07 18.91 -5.39
N SER A 155 23.64 17.72 -5.63
CA SER A 155 25.09 17.50 -5.70
C SER A 155 25.79 18.32 -6.81
N LEU A 156 25.09 18.64 -7.90
CA LEU A 156 25.56 19.51 -8.99
C LEU A 156 25.47 21.01 -8.66
N GLY A 157 24.93 21.40 -7.51
CA GLY A 157 24.64 22.80 -7.18
C GLY A 157 23.44 23.37 -7.95
N LEU A 158 22.52 22.52 -8.43
CA LEU A 158 21.38 22.92 -9.25
C LEU A 158 20.06 22.82 -8.47
N PRO A 159 19.25 23.91 -8.40
CA PRO A 159 17.90 23.85 -7.85
C PRO A 159 17.03 22.84 -8.61
N TYR A 160 16.28 22.02 -7.88
CA TYR A 160 15.36 21.07 -8.51
C TYR A 160 14.29 21.80 -9.37
N ASP A 161 13.78 22.94 -8.91
CA ASP A 161 12.87 23.79 -9.68
C ASP A 161 13.58 24.85 -10.54
N SER A 162 14.66 24.46 -11.22
CA SER A 162 15.33 25.29 -12.24
C SER A 162 15.12 24.75 -13.65
N ASP A 163 15.22 25.62 -14.65
CA ASP A 163 15.22 25.22 -16.05
C ASP A 163 16.43 24.32 -16.38
N ASP A 164 17.55 24.48 -15.68
CA ASP A 164 18.79 23.72 -15.89
C ASP A 164 18.70 22.31 -15.27
N GLY A 165 18.18 22.20 -14.05
CA GLY A 165 17.86 20.90 -13.45
C GLY A 165 16.86 20.10 -14.29
N ARG A 166 15.89 20.79 -14.92
CA ARG A 166 14.95 20.16 -15.87
C ARG A 166 15.64 19.72 -17.19
N LYS A 167 16.60 20.48 -17.72
CA LYS A 167 17.42 20.07 -18.89
C LYS A 167 18.29 18.85 -18.58
N TRP A 168 18.90 18.81 -17.40
CA TRP A 168 19.64 17.64 -16.91
C TRP A 168 18.76 16.39 -16.83
N ALA A 169 17.60 16.50 -16.17
CA ALA A 169 16.64 15.41 -16.05
C ALA A 169 16.18 14.91 -17.43
N ALA A 170 15.79 15.82 -18.33
CA ALA A 170 15.40 15.50 -19.69
C ALA A 170 16.51 14.75 -20.45
N SER A 171 17.76 15.22 -20.36
CA SER A 171 18.91 14.65 -21.07
C SER A 171 19.28 13.25 -20.56
N ILE A 172 19.30 13.03 -19.24
CA ILE A 172 19.53 11.71 -18.64
C ILE A 172 18.41 10.74 -19.02
N THR A 173 17.16 11.21 -19.00
CA THR A 173 16.00 10.37 -19.36
C THR A 173 16.02 10.00 -20.85
N ALA A 174 16.37 10.95 -21.72
CA ALA A 174 16.54 10.73 -23.15
C ALA A 174 17.66 9.72 -23.44
N LEU A 175 18.83 9.87 -22.79
CA LEU A 175 19.96 8.95 -22.90
C LEU A 175 19.56 7.53 -22.45
N MET A 176 18.89 7.39 -21.30
CA MET A 176 18.44 6.11 -20.76
C MET A 176 17.51 5.38 -21.74
N THR A 177 16.43 6.02 -22.18
CA THR A 177 15.42 5.36 -23.00
C THR A 177 15.89 5.15 -24.44
N GLY A 178 16.70 6.06 -24.98
CA GLY A 178 17.32 5.89 -26.30
C GLY A 178 18.31 4.73 -26.32
N GLN A 179 19.19 4.62 -25.32
CA GLN A 179 20.08 3.47 -25.18
C GLN A 179 19.30 2.16 -24.92
N ALA A 180 18.18 2.22 -24.20
CA ALA A 180 17.33 1.04 -23.99
C ALA A 180 16.69 0.54 -25.29
N TYR A 181 16.14 1.43 -26.13
CA TYR A 181 15.59 1.03 -27.43
C TYR A 181 16.66 0.66 -28.45
N LEU A 182 17.85 1.28 -28.43
CA LEU A 182 19.01 0.82 -29.20
C LEU A 182 19.35 -0.63 -28.84
N THR A 183 19.52 -0.91 -27.54
CA THR A 183 19.81 -2.27 -27.01
C THR A 183 18.72 -3.26 -27.43
N SER A 184 17.44 -2.84 -27.38
CA SER A 184 16.31 -3.65 -27.81
C SER A 184 16.31 -3.94 -29.32
N ALA A 185 16.77 -3.01 -30.15
CA ALA A 185 16.96 -3.23 -31.59
C ALA A 185 18.15 -4.15 -31.89
N GLU A 186 19.23 -4.10 -31.10
CA GLU A 186 20.33 -5.06 -31.20
C GLU A 186 19.96 -6.48 -30.77
N LEU A 187 19.05 -6.61 -29.81
CA LEU A 187 18.46 -7.90 -29.47
C LEU A 187 17.59 -8.41 -30.63
N ALA A 188 16.78 -7.54 -31.26
CA ALA A 188 16.00 -7.91 -32.44
C ALA A 188 16.88 -8.33 -33.64
N GLU A 189 18.02 -7.67 -33.85
CA GLU A 189 19.04 -8.03 -34.85
C GLU A 189 19.58 -9.47 -34.68
N ARG A 190 19.60 -10.00 -33.45
CA ARG A 190 20.18 -11.33 -33.14
C ARG A 190 19.16 -12.45 -32.91
N ILE A 191 18.05 -12.15 -32.23
CA ILE A 191 17.05 -13.15 -31.78
C ILE A 191 15.61 -12.81 -32.20
N GLY A 192 15.44 -11.84 -33.09
CA GLY A 192 14.15 -11.39 -33.62
C GLY A 192 13.39 -10.44 -32.67
N PRO A 193 12.53 -9.57 -33.22
CA PRO A 193 11.70 -8.67 -32.44
C PRO A 193 10.62 -9.42 -31.63
N PHE A 194 9.87 -8.73 -30.76
CA PHE A 194 8.74 -9.35 -30.06
C PHE A 194 7.66 -9.83 -31.04
N ALA A 195 6.88 -10.85 -30.66
CA ALA A 195 5.91 -11.49 -31.55
C ALA A 195 4.85 -10.51 -32.09
N GLY A 196 4.40 -9.58 -31.25
CA GLY A 196 3.48 -8.49 -31.64
C GLY A 196 4.07 -7.42 -32.57
N TYR A 197 5.39 -7.41 -32.85
CA TYR A 197 6.01 -6.30 -33.58
C TYR A 197 5.51 -6.17 -35.02
N LYS A 198 5.32 -7.29 -35.74
CA LYS A 198 4.98 -7.27 -37.18
C LYS A 198 3.69 -6.50 -37.48
N VAL A 199 2.70 -6.53 -36.58
CA VAL A 199 1.43 -5.80 -36.75
C VAL A 199 1.47 -4.39 -36.17
N ASN A 200 2.50 -4.05 -35.38
CA ASN A 200 2.69 -2.76 -34.72
C ASN A 200 3.92 -1.99 -35.21
N ALA A 201 4.55 -2.42 -36.32
CA ALA A 201 5.82 -1.86 -36.78
C ALA A 201 5.73 -0.38 -37.14
N GLU A 202 4.66 0.07 -37.81
CA GLU A 202 4.43 1.50 -38.08
C GLU A 202 4.15 2.29 -36.79
N PRO A 203 3.18 1.93 -35.92
CA PRO A 203 2.95 2.66 -34.68
C PRO A 203 4.18 2.75 -33.77
N MET A 204 4.97 1.69 -33.68
CA MET A 204 6.18 1.70 -32.87
C MET A 204 7.27 2.59 -33.49
N LEU A 205 7.49 2.53 -34.80
CA LEU A 205 8.44 3.43 -35.47
C LEU A 205 8.00 4.89 -35.39
N ARG A 206 6.69 5.18 -35.41
CA ARG A 206 6.12 6.51 -35.15
C ARG A 206 6.47 7.00 -33.75
N VAL A 207 6.21 6.20 -32.71
CA VAL A 207 6.51 6.56 -31.32
C VAL A 207 8.02 6.77 -31.08
N ILE A 208 8.88 5.96 -31.69
CA ILE A 208 10.34 6.18 -31.61
C ILE A 208 10.77 7.45 -32.37
N SER A 209 10.11 7.79 -33.49
CA SER A 209 10.32 9.09 -34.15
C SER A 209 9.94 10.25 -33.24
N MET A 210 8.77 10.19 -32.58
CA MET A 210 8.31 11.21 -31.62
C MET A 210 9.30 11.41 -30.44
N HIS A 211 9.85 10.32 -29.89
CA HIS A 211 10.90 10.40 -28.86
C HIS A 211 12.18 11.06 -29.40
N ARG A 212 12.63 10.67 -30.60
CA ARG A 212 13.82 11.24 -31.26
C ARG A 212 13.65 12.72 -31.60
N GLU A 213 12.49 13.11 -32.11
CA GLU A 213 12.15 14.51 -32.42
C GLU A 213 12.26 15.36 -31.15
N LYS A 214 11.75 14.87 -30.02
CA LYS A 214 11.93 15.52 -28.71
C LYS A 214 13.37 15.53 -28.23
N ALA A 215 14.19 14.53 -28.56
CA ALA A 215 15.61 14.54 -28.21
C ALA A 215 16.39 15.62 -28.98
N LEU A 216 16.03 15.86 -30.25
CA LEU A 216 16.61 16.94 -31.07
C LEU A 216 16.17 18.35 -30.62
N GLU A 217 15.13 18.47 -29.79
CA GLU A 217 14.75 19.73 -29.14
C GLU A 217 15.61 20.07 -27.90
N LEU A 218 16.37 19.10 -27.37
CA LEU A 218 17.30 19.32 -26.26
C LEU A 218 18.42 20.28 -26.65
N LYS A 219 18.87 21.09 -25.68
CA LYS A 219 19.88 22.14 -25.89
C LYS A 219 20.92 22.13 -24.76
N PRO A 220 22.21 22.36 -25.06
CA PRO A 220 23.30 22.35 -24.07
C PRO A 220 23.32 23.60 -23.16
N ASN A 221 22.33 24.50 -23.24
CA ASN A 221 22.27 25.73 -22.45
C ASN A 221 21.71 25.48 -21.04
N GLY A 222 22.34 24.57 -20.29
CA GLY A 222 21.99 24.22 -18.90
C GLY A 222 22.19 22.75 -18.52
N ALA A 223 22.48 21.88 -19.50
CA ALA A 223 22.99 20.52 -19.30
C ALA A 223 24.25 20.34 -20.17
N PRO A 224 25.25 19.53 -19.76
CA PRO A 224 26.51 19.42 -20.49
C PRO A 224 26.35 18.99 -21.94
N GLU A 225 27.13 19.60 -22.82
CA GLU A 225 27.07 19.37 -24.28
C GLU A 225 27.26 17.88 -24.63
N TYR A 226 28.27 17.23 -24.06
CA TYR A 226 28.53 15.80 -24.27
C TYR A 226 27.36 14.88 -23.84
N LEU A 227 26.56 15.30 -22.85
CA LEU A 227 25.39 14.55 -22.37
C LEU A 227 24.19 14.72 -23.31
N VAL A 228 23.99 15.94 -23.83
CA VAL A 228 22.95 16.25 -24.82
C VAL A 228 23.26 15.58 -26.17
N GLU A 229 24.51 15.66 -26.63
CA GLU A 229 24.96 14.98 -27.84
C GLU A 229 24.80 13.45 -27.72
N ALA A 230 25.22 12.84 -26.61
CA ALA A 230 25.06 11.41 -26.41
C ALA A 230 23.58 10.99 -26.40
N ALA A 231 22.70 11.79 -25.78
CA ALA A 231 21.25 11.56 -25.81
C ALA A 231 20.67 11.66 -27.23
N GLN A 232 21.10 12.62 -28.04
CA GLN A 232 20.65 12.77 -29.43
C GLN A 232 21.15 11.63 -30.33
N ASN A 233 22.46 11.37 -30.30
CA ASN A 233 23.10 10.31 -31.09
C ASN A 233 22.52 8.93 -30.82
N VAL A 234 22.15 8.61 -29.57
CA VAL A 234 21.59 7.29 -29.25
C VAL A 234 20.16 7.10 -29.78
N TRP A 235 19.36 8.18 -29.90
CA TRP A 235 18.04 8.12 -30.54
C TRP A 235 18.11 8.01 -32.07
N ASP A 236 19.13 8.60 -32.71
CA ASP A 236 19.43 8.35 -34.13
C ASP A 236 19.73 6.87 -34.37
N LEU A 237 20.66 6.29 -33.61
CA LEU A 237 21.04 4.88 -33.72
C LEU A 237 19.87 3.92 -33.39
N ALA A 238 19.06 4.24 -32.38
CA ALA A 238 17.88 3.45 -32.03
C ALA A 238 16.85 3.41 -33.17
N LEU A 239 16.58 4.55 -33.82
CA LEU A 239 15.67 4.62 -34.97
C LEU A 239 16.26 3.95 -36.22
N GLU A 240 17.56 4.08 -36.47
CA GLU A 240 18.23 3.42 -37.60
C GLU A 240 18.16 1.89 -37.48
N LYS A 241 18.64 1.33 -36.36
CA LYS A 241 18.58 -0.13 -36.12
C LYS A 241 17.14 -0.62 -36.07
N GLY A 242 16.24 0.11 -35.41
CA GLY A 242 14.83 -0.25 -35.31
C GLY A 242 14.11 -0.32 -36.67
N ARG A 243 14.40 0.60 -37.60
CA ARG A 243 13.88 0.54 -38.98
C ARG A 243 14.35 -0.70 -39.75
N LYS A 244 15.53 -1.22 -39.42
CA LYS A 244 16.18 -2.35 -40.11
C LYS A 244 15.85 -3.72 -39.50
N PHE A 245 15.70 -3.79 -38.18
CA PHE A 245 15.56 -5.07 -37.43
C PHE A 245 14.31 -5.17 -36.56
N GLY A 246 13.62 -4.05 -36.31
CA GLY A 246 12.58 -3.94 -35.28
C GLY A 246 13.16 -3.84 -33.87
N TYR A 247 12.32 -4.10 -32.87
CA TYR A 247 12.68 -4.03 -31.45
C TYR A 247 12.28 -5.30 -30.71
N ARG A 248 13.07 -5.70 -29.71
CA ARG A 248 12.80 -6.87 -28.87
C ARG A 248 11.71 -6.63 -27.81
N ASN A 249 11.47 -5.37 -27.43
CA ASN A 249 10.62 -5.00 -26.30
C ASN A 249 9.65 -3.88 -26.71
N SER A 250 8.35 -4.07 -26.49
CA SER A 250 7.32 -3.08 -26.85
C SER A 250 7.36 -1.81 -25.97
N GLN A 251 7.65 -1.97 -24.69
CA GLN A 251 7.93 -0.91 -23.71
C GLN A 251 9.30 -1.20 -23.08
N ALA A 252 10.11 -0.16 -22.84
CA ALA A 252 11.47 -0.30 -22.33
C ALA A 252 11.67 0.36 -20.95
N THR A 253 11.12 1.57 -20.77
CA THR A 253 11.37 2.44 -19.62
C THR A 253 10.09 2.98 -18.98
N VAL A 254 10.13 3.09 -17.64
CA VAL A 254 9.11 3.70 -16.76
C VAL A 254 9.82 4.32 -15.56
N LEU A 255 9.22 5.31 -14.88
CA LEU A 255 9.74 5.82 -13.62
C LEU A 255 8.83 5.35 -12.47
N ALA A 256 9.16 4.19 -11.88
CA ALA A 256 8.40 3.56 -10.80
C ALA A 256 8.80 4.08 -9.40
N PRO A 257 7.97 3.88 -8.35
CA PRO A 257 8.35 4.20 -6.98
C PRO A 257 9.49 3.33 -6.49
N THR A 258 10.65 3.93 -6.19
CA THR A 258 11.84 3.17 -5.78
C THR A 258 11.89 2.83 -4.29
N GLY A 259 10.87 3.19 -3.50
CA GLY A 259 10.88 3.28 -2.02
C GLY A 259 11.81 2.30 -1.28
N THR A 260 11.51 0.99 -1.32
CA THR A 260 12.33 -0.03 -0.65
C THR A 260 13.73 -0.17 -1.25
N ILE A 261 13.85 -0.16 -2.58
CA ILE A 261 15.14 -0.38 -3.26
C ILE A 261 16.07 0.82 -3.17
N SER A 262 15.57 2.05 -2.98
CA SER A 262 16.41 3.23 -2.68
C SER A 262 17.18 3.06 -1.38
N PHE A 263 16.58 2.46 -0.34
CA PHE A 263 17.30 2.15 0.90
C PHE A 263 18.35 1.04 0.71
N MET A 264 18.12 0.09 -0.21
CA MET A 264 19.10 -0.96 -0.55
C MET A 264 20.25 -0.45 -1.45
N MET A 265 20.06 0.67 -2.14
CA MET A 265 21.05 1.26 -3.07
C MET A 265 21.80 2.48 -2.49
N ASP A 266 21.60 2.80 -1.20
CA ASP A 266 22.06 4.05 -0.56
C ASP A 266 21.68 5.30 -1.39
N CYS A 267 20.39 5.45 -1.70
CA CYS A 267 19.85 6.65 -2.34
C CYS A 267 19.34 7.67 -1.31
N ASP A 268 19.72 8.94 -1.48
CA ASP A 268 19.19 10.07 -0.70
C ASP A 268 17.76 10.44 -1.14
N THR A 269 17.42 10.30 -2.45
CA THR A 269 16.07 10.55 -2.99
C THR A 269 15.53 9.40 -3.85
N THR A 270 14.21 9.23 -3.84
CA THR A 270 13.47 8.19 -4.56
C THR A 270 13.18 8.58 -6.00
N GLY A 271 13.40 7.69 -6.97
CA GLY A 271 12.93 7.91 -8.35
C GLY A 271 13.42 9.23 -8.99
N ILE A 272 12.45 9.96 -9.54
CA ILE A 272 12.54 11.34 -10.05
C ILE A 272 12.29 12.41 -8.96
N GLU A 273 12.01 12.01 -7.71
CA GLU A 273 11.64 12.94 -6.64
C GLU A 273 12.82 13.83 -6.19
N PRO A 274 12.53 15.08 -5.76
CA PRO A 274 13.46 15.84 -4.95
C PRO A 274 13.62 15.17 -3.58
N ASP A 275 14.47 15.73 -2.71
CA ASP A 275 14.48 15.26 -1.33
C ASP A 275 13.19 15.68 -0.60
N ILE A 276 12.68 14.82 0.28
CA ILE A 276 11.49 15.07 1.10
C ILE A 276 11.82 16.11 2.18
N SER A 277 13.00 15.99 2.80
CA SER A 277 13.52 16.89 3.83
C SER A 277 15.02 16.62 3.99
N LEU A 278 15.85 17.67 4.07
CA LEU A 278 17.30 17.56 4.30
C LEU A 278 17.64 16.78 5.58
N ILE A 279 16.67 16.71 6.51
CA ILE A 279 16.76 16.06 7.81
C ILE A 279 15.68 14.98 7.89
N LYS A 280 16.11 13.75 8.19
CA LYS A 280 15.25 12.56 8.29
C LYS A 280 15.41 11.94 9.66
N TYR A 281 14.30 11.79 10.39
CA TYR A 281 14.28 11.07 11.67
C TYR A 281 13.98 9.60 11.44
N LYS A 282 14.92 8.72 11.82
CA LYS A 282 14.74 7.27 11.79
C LYS A 282 14.50 6.76 13.20
N GLN A 283 13.31 6.22 13.46
CA GLN A 283 13.03 5.51 14.69
C GLN A 283 13.77 4.17 14.72
N LEU A 284 14.42 3.88 15.84
CA LEU A 284 15.11 2.63 16.13
C LEU A 284 14.17 1.62 16.82
N SER A 285 14.53 0.34 16.77
CA SER A 285 13.78 -0.75 17.40
C SER A 285 13.81 -0.73 18.94
N ASP A 286 14.69 0.06 19.55
CA ASP A 286 14.73 0.34 20.99
C ASP A 286 13.86 1.54 21.41
N GLY A 287 13.24 2.24 20.44
CA GLY A 287 12.46 3.45 20.64
C GLY A 287 13.23 4.76 20.51
N GLY A 288 14.55 4.72 20.30
CA GLY A 288 15.37 5.90 20.02
C GLY A 288 15.07 6.54 18.65
N LEU A 289 15.57 7.76 18.44
CA LEU A 289 15.52 8.48 17.17
C LEU A 289 16.94 8.82 16.73
N ILE A 290 17.34 8.39 15.53
CA ILE A 290 18.54 8.89 14.85
C ILE A 290 18.11 10.03 13.93
N LYS A 291 18.72 11.20 14.09
CA LYS A 291 18.69 12.28 13.09
C LYS A 291 19.70 11.97 11.99
N ILE A 292 19.27 12.04 10.72
CA ILE A 292 20.10 11.80 9.55
C ILE A 292 20.03 13.05 8.66
N VAL A 293 21.16 13.73 8.49
CA VAL A 293 21.33 14.83 7.52
C VAL A 293 21.65 14.23 6.14
N ASN A 294 21.09 14.81 5.08
CA ASN A 294 21.31 14.38 3.70
C ASN A 294 22.77 14.59 3.26
N ARG A 295 23.42 13.51 2.78
CA ARG A 295 24.82 13.48 2.35
C ARG A 295 25.09 14.36 1.12
N SER A 296 24.09 14.55 0.26
CA SER A 296 24.18 15.41 -0.93
C SER A 296 24.38 16.89 -0.58
N VAL A 297 24.06 17.33 0.65
CA VAL A 297 24.27 18.72 1.10
C VAL A 297 25.76 19.07 1.15
N GLU A 298 26.59 18.22 1.75
CA GLU A 298 28.04 18.44 1.83
C GLU A 298 28.65 18.52 0.43
N ARG A 299 28.28 17.58 -0.45
CA ARG A 299 28.75 17.53 -1.84
C ARG A 299 28.35 18.76 -2.65
N ALA A 300 27.12 19.25 -2.47
CA ALA A 300 26.65 20.49 -3.07
C ALA A 300 27.52 21.68 -2.63
N LEU A 301 27.76 21.84 -1.32
CA LEU A 301 28.54 22.95 -0.80
C LEU A 301 30.01 22.92 -1.29
N ARG A 302 30.62 21.73 -1.36
CA ARG A 302 31.95 21.52 -1.97
C ARG A 302 31.98 21.99 -3.43
N ASN A 303 30.99 21.59 -4.24
CA ASN A 303 30.91 21.96 -5.66
C ASN A 303 30.56 23.45 -5.88
N LEU A 304 29.90 24.09 -4.92
CA LEU A 304 29.64 25.54 -4.91
C LEU A 304 30.86 26.38 -4.44
N GLY A 305 31.97 25.73 -4.09
CA GLY A 305 33.23 26.38 -3.74
C GLY A 305 33.34 26.87 -2.29
N TYR A 306 32.52 26.36 -1.38
CA TYR A 306 32.68 26.63 0.06
C TYR A 306 33.91 25.93 0.65
N SER A 307 34.54 26.55 1.64
CA SER A 307 35.64 25.96 2.40
C SER A 307 35.15 24.98 3.47
N GLU A 308 36.00 24.04 3.90
CA GLU A 308 35.68 23.05 4.95
C GLU A 308 35.06 23.68 6.22
N GLY A 309 35.54 24.86 6.63
CA GLY A 309 35.02 25.56 7.80
C GLY A 309 33.58 26.06 7.62
N GLU A 310 33.28 26.62 6.44
CA GLU A 310 31.91 27.05 6.09
C GLU A 310 30.99 25.84 5.94
N ILE A 311 31.46 24.76 5.31
CA ILE A 311 30.72 23.50 5.17
C ILE A 311 30.36 22.94 6.55
N SER A 312 31.32 22.83 7.47
CA SER A 312 31.07 22.37 8.84
C SER A 312 30.05 23.26 9.56
N SER A 313 30.20 24.59 9.54
CA SER A 313 29.26 25.49 10.21
C SER A 313 27.85 25.49 9.61
N ILE A 314 27.71 25.21 8.30
CA ILE A 314 26.39 25.03 7.67
C ILE A 314 25.77 23.68 8.07
N LEU A 315 26.55 22.60 8.14
CA LEU A 315 26.08 21.29 8.58
C LEU A 315 25.71 21.27 10.08
N GLU A 316 26.51 21.92 10.93
CA GLU A 316 26.20 22.14 12.36
C GLU A 316 24.90 22.93 12.53
N TRP A 317 24.70 24.00 11.75
CA TRP A 317 23.44 24.77 11.78
C TRP A 317 22.21 23.91 11.42
N ILE A 318 22.33 23.06 10.39
CA ILE A 318 21.27 22.10 9.98
C ILE A 318 21.00 21.08 11.11
N ASP A 319 22.03 20.63 11.82
CA ASP A 319 21.85 19.70 12.93
C ASP A 319 21.23 20.35 14.18
N GLU A 320 21.46 21.64 14.42
CA GLU A 320 20.86 22.39 15.52
C GLU A 320 19.43 22.92 15.23
N HIS A 321 19.18 23.49 14.06
CA HIS A 321 18.01 24.37 13.80
C HIS A 321 16.85 23.73 13.02
N ASP A 322 16.99 22.45 12.62
CA ASP A 322 16.04 21.75 11.74
C ASP A 322 15.73 22.47 10.41
N THR A 323 16.66 23.30 9.93
CA THR A 323 16.58 24.02 8.65
C THR A 323 17.97 24.46 8.17
N ILE A 324 18.11 24.70 6.87
CA ILE A 324 19.29 25.36 6.27
C ILE A 324 19.10 26.89 6.14
N GLU A 325 17.86 27.39 6.27
CA GLU A 325 17.59 28.82 6.24
C GLU A 325 18.28 29.52 7.42
N GLY A 326 19.01 30.61 7.13
CA GLY A 326 19.76 31.37 8.12
C GLY A 326 21.15 30.81 8.47
N ALA A 327 21.59 29.72 7.83
CA ALA A 327 22.90 29.12 8.11
C ALA A 327 24.05 30.14 7.92
N PRO A 328 25.06 30.17 8.82
CA PRO A 328 26.20 31.07 8.71
C PRO A 328 27.00 30.77 7.43
N ALA A 329 27.56 31.82 6.82
CA ALA A 329 28.28 31.81 5.53
C ALA A 329 27.48 31.37 4.28
N LEU A 330 26.34 30.67 4.41
CA LEU A 330 25.51 30.31 3.26
C LEU A 330 24.93 31.56 2.58
N LYS A 331 25.17 31.69 1.28
CA LYS A 331 24.57 32.73 0.45
C LYS A 331 23.10 32.45 0.13
N GLU A 332 22.27 33.50 0.12
CA GLU A 332 20.85 33.39 -0.25
C GLU A 332 20.64 32.87 -1.69
N GLU A 333 21.56 33.16 -2.63
CA GLU A 333 21.52 32.68 -4.01
C GLU A 333 21.61 31.14 -4.12
N HIS A 334 22.17 30.47 -3.11
CA HIS A 334 22.31 29.00 -3.07
C HIS A 334 21.15 28.30 -2.35
N LEU A 335 20.28 29.02 -1.60
CA LEU A 335 19.15 28.41 -0.90
C LEU A 335 18.23 27.53 -1.79
N PRO A 336 17.89 27.91 -3.05
CA PRO A 336 17.01 27.09 -3.89
C PRO A 336 17.56 25.70 -4.25
N ILE A 337 18.88 25.46 -4.08
CA ILE A 337 19.53 24.17 -4.30
C ILE A 337 19.08 23.15 -3.24
N PHE A 338 18.71 23.64 -2.06
CA PHE A 338 18.38 22.88 -0.87
C PHE A 338 16.88 22.88 -0.53
N ASP A 339 16.04 23.45 -1.40
CA ASP A 339 14.59 23.40 -1.26
C ASP A 339 14.10 21.94 -1.39
N CYS A 340 13.32 21.48 -0.41
CA CYS A 340 12.78 20.12 -0.37
C CYS A 340 11.30 20.05 -0.78
N ALA A 341 10.81 18.82 -0.99
CA ALA A 341 9.43 18.48 -1.33
C ALA A 341 8.42 18.84 -0.23
N LEU A 342 8.87 18.91 1.03
CA LEU A 342 8.13 19.41 2.18
C LEU A 342 8.92 20.57 2.81
N LYS A 343 8.18 21.50 3.41
CA LYS A 343 8.72 22.60 4.19
C LYS A 343 9.39 22.07 5.47
N PRO A 344 10.64 22.46 5.78
CA PRO A 344 11.33 22.05 7.01
C PRO A 344 10.74 22.75 8.23
N ALA A 345 10.80 22.09 9.41
CA ALA A 345 10.14 22.56 10.63
C ALA A 345 10.60 23.97 11.09
N GLY A 346 11.88 24.30 10.93
CA GLY A 346 12.44 25.62 11.27
C GLY A 346 12.36 26.67 10.15
N GLY A 347 11.96 26.29 8.92
CA GLY A 347 12.05 27.14 7.74
C GLY A 347 10.72 27.65 7.20
N LYS A 348 10.77 28.20 5.98
CA LYS A 348 9.67 28.75 5.20
C LYS A 348 9.61 28.21 3.78
N ARG A 349 10.74 27.77 3.21
CA ARG A 349 10.87 27.37 1.82
C ARG A 349 10.50 25.90 1.59
N SER A 350 10.00 25.62 0.39
CA SER A 350 9.84 24.28 -0.18
C SER A 350 9.72 24.43 -1.70
N ILE A 351 9.93 23.36 -2.44
CA ILE A 351 9.69 23.35 -3.89
C ILE A 351 8.21 23.65 -4.16
N HIS A 352 7.94 24.56 -5.12
CA HIS A 352 6.58 24.87 -5.52
C HIS A 352 5.95 23.70 -6.30
N TYR A 353 4.65 23.46 -6.16
CA TYR A 353 3.98 22.30 -6.78
C TYR A 353 4.13 22.28 -8.31
N MET A 354 4.09 23.45 -8.96
CA MET A 354 4.38 23.58 -10.40
C MET A 354 5.81 23.16 -10.78
N GLY A 355 6.76 23.16 -9.86
CA GLY A 355 8.12 22.66 -10.08
C GLY A 355 8.18 21.13 -10.17
N HIS A 356 7.43 20.42 -9.31
CA HIS A 356 7.22 18.97 -9.45
C HIS A 356 6.63 18.65 -10.83
N LEU A 357 5.59 19.40 -11.22
CA LEU A 357 4.87 19.19 -12.47
C LEU A 357 5.75 19.45 -13.72
N LYS A 358 6.48 20.58 -13.75
CA LYS A 358 7.42 20.90 -14.82
C LYS A 358 8.57 19.90 -14.92
N MET A 359 9.04 19.33 -13.79
CA MET A 359 10.06 18.28 -13.81
C MET A 359 9.53 16.98 -14.41
N MET A 360 8.30 16.58 -14.09
CA MET A 360 7.63 15.46 -14.77
C MET A 360 7.51 15.74 -16.28
N ALA A 361 7.12 16.96 -16.67
CA ALA A 361 6.96 17.35 -18.06
C ALA A 361 8.28 17.34 -18.85
N ALA A 362 9.41 17.65 -18.20
CA ALA A 362 10.73 17.58 -18.83
C ALA A 362 11.18 16.14 -19.11
N ALA A 363 10.83 15.18 -18.24
CA ALA A 363 11.20 13.77 -18.39
C ALA A 363 10.19 12.94 -19.22
N GLN A 364 8.89 13.28 -19.18
CA GLN A 364 7.82 12.49 -19.78
C GLN A 364 7.97 12.20 -21.29
N PRO A 365 8.41 13.13 -22.15
CA PRO A 365 8.65 12.87 -23.58
C PRO A 365 9.72 11.81 -23.86
N PHE A 366 10.47 11.39 -22.82
CA PHE A 366 11.57 10.45 -22.91
C PHE A 366 11.31 9.14 -22.15
N ILE A 367 10.09 8.89 -21.66
CA ILE A 367 9.71 7.63 -21.02
C ILE A 367 8.66 6.91 -21.87
N SER A 368 8.87 5.61 -22.11
CA SER A 368 7.93 4.82 -22.93
C SER A 368 6.58 4.60 -22.23
N GLY A 369 6.60 4.20 -20.95
CA GLY A 369 5.42 4.28 -20.08
C GLY A 369 5.22 5.69 -19.53
N ALA A 370 4.89 5.80 -18.24
CA ALA A 370 4.62 7.04 -17.52
C ALA A 370 5.51 7.20 -16.27
N ILE A 371 5.17 8.15 -15.40
CA ILE A 371 5.97 8.56 -14.25
C ILE A 371 5.13 8.46 -12.98
N SER A 372 5.51 7.56 -12.07
CA SER A 372 5.02 7.54 -10.70
C SER A 372 5.80 8.55 -9.86
N LYS A 373 5.28 9.79 -9.85
CA LYS A 373 5.78 10.90 -9.04
C LYS A 373 4.60 11.61 -8.41
N THR A 374 4.75 11.98 -7.15
CA THR A 374 3.75 12.77 -6.42
C THR A 374 4.06 14.26 -6.59
N VAL A 375 3.05 15.03 -6.97
CA VAL A 375 3.06 16.48 -6.84
C VAL A 375 2.57 16.81 -5.43
N ASN A 376 3.48 17.21 -4.55
CA ASN A 376 3.12 17.64 -3.20
C ASN A 376 2.52 19.05 -3.27
N LEU A 377 1.40 19.24 -2.58
CA LEU A 377 0.69 20.51 -2.49
C LEU A 377 0.66 20.98 -1.03
N PRO A 378 0.81 22.29 -0.77
CA PRO A 378 0.77 22.82 0.60
C PRO A 378 -0.65 22.69 1.19
N GLN A 379 -0.76 22.65 2.52
CA GLN A 379 -2.00 22.35 3.23
C GLN A 379 -3.15 23.34 2.89
N ASP A 380 -2.80 24.59 2.60
CA ASP A 380 -3.67 25.73 2.33
C ASP A 380 -4.06 25.92 0.85
N ILE A 381 -3.59 25.07 -0.06
CA ILE A 381 -3.97 25.10 -1.48
C ILE A 381 -5.48 24.97 -1.67
N THR A 382 -6.03 25.70 -2.64
CA THR A 382 -7.47 25.67 -2.98
C THR A 382 -7.87 24.52 -3.90
N VAL A 383 -9.18 24.25 -4.00
CA VAL A 383 -9.75 23.31 -4.98
C VAL A 383 -9.52 23.82 -6.40
N GLU A 384 -9.59 25.14 -6.59
CA GLU A 384 -9.39 25.83 -7.86
C GLU A 384 -7.93 25.72 -8.34
N GLU A 385 -6.93 25.82 -7.45
CA GLU A 385 -5.53 25.55 -7.80
C GLU A 385 -5.25 24.07 -8.11
N ILE A 386 -5.97 23.14 -7.48
CA ILE A 386 -5.90 21.71 -7.81
C ILE A 386 -6.48 21.47 -9.22
N PHE A 387 -7.61 22.09 -9.54
CA PHE A 387 -8.22 22.09 -10.88
C PHE A 387 -7.24 22.66 -11.92
N ASP A 388 -6.66 23.84 -11.68
CA ASP A 388 -5.69 24.45 -12.58
C ASP A 388 -4.43 23.58 -12.72
N THR A 389 -3.97 22.94 -11.64
CA THR A 389 -2.84 21.99 -11.69
C THR A 389 -3.14 20.79 -12.59
N TYR A 390 -4.37 20.25 -12.57
CA TYR A 390 -4.79 19.20 -13.50
C TYR A 390 -4.88 19.67 -14.95
N VAL A 391 -5.36 20.89 -15.20
CA VAL A 391 -5.35 21.49 -16.56
C VAL A 391 -3.91 21.69 -17.06
N LYS A 392 -3.00 22.20 -16.21
CA LYS A 392 -1.58 22.35 -16.57
C LYS A 392 -0.86 21.02 -16.76
N ALA A 393 -1.23 19.97 -16.04
CA ALA A 393 -0.70 18.63 -16.24
C ALA A 393 -1.01 18.10 -17.65
N TRP A 394 -2.24 18.35 -18.13
CA TRP A 394 -2.67 18.01 -19.49
C TRP A 394 -1.97 18.87 -20.55
N GLU A 395 -1.96 20.19 -20.40
CA GLU A 395 -1.27 21.12 -21.32
C GLU A 395 0.23 20.78 -21.50
N MET A 396 0.87 20.27 -20.44
CA MET A 396 2.27 19.84 -20.44
C MET A 396 2.50 18.44 -21.06
N GLY A 397 1.45 17.75 -21.53
CA GLY A 397 1.56 16.45 -22.16
C GLY A 397 1.92 15.30 -21.20
N LEU A 398 1.58 15.41 -19.91
CA LEU A 398 1.77 14.30 -18.98
C LEU A 398 0.86 13.11 -19.34
N LYS A 399 1.33 11.88 -19.11
CA LYS A 399 0.49 10.68 -19.28
C LYS A 399 -0.35 10.39 -18.04
N ALA A 400 0.18 10.67 -16.85
CA ALA A 400 -0.55 10.60 -15.58
C ALA A 400 0.00 11.62 -14.57
N VAL A 401 -0.81 11.97 -13.57
CA VAL A 401 -0.41 12.83 -12.45
C VAL A 401 -1.15 12.44 -11.17
N ALA A 402 -0.44 12.38 -10.05
CA ALA A 402 -1.00 12.21 -8.72
C ALA A 402 -0.68 13.45 -7.87
N LEU A 403 -1.72 14.07 -7.31
CA LEU A 403 -1.61 15.27 -6.48
C LEU A 403 -1.86 14.89 -5.01
N TYR A 404 -0.95 15.26 -4.12
CA TYR A 404 -1.07 15.00 -2.69
C TYR A 404 -1.01 16.30 -1.89
N ARG A 405 -2.14 16.72 -1.34
CA ARG A 405 -2.20 17.84 -0.40
C ARG A 405 -1.79 17.39 1.00
N ASP A 406 -0.95 18.17 1.66
CA ASP A 406 -0.59 17.91 3.05
C ASP A 406 -1.84 17.87 3.96
N GLY A 407 -1.86 16.94 4.91
CA GLY A 407 -3.02 16.63 5.75
C GLY A 407 -4.19 15.87 5.09
N SER A 408 -4.16 15.60 3.77
CA SER A 408 -5.28 14.91 3.07
C SER A 408 -5.46 13.43 3.46
N LYS A 409 -4.39 12.75 3.94
CA LYS A 409 -4.45 11.36 4.42
C LYS A 409 -4.07 11.31 5.91
N ARG A 410 -4.92 10.65 6.72
CA ARG A 410 -4.86 10.64 8.20
C ARG A 410 -3.56 10.09 8.83
N THR A 411 -2.76 9.37 8.07
CA THR A 411 -1.50 8.76 8.52
C THR A 411 -0.44 8.95 7.43
N GLN A 412 0.58 9.74 7.74
CA GLN A 412 1.74 9.93 6.85
C GLN A 412 2.85 8.94 7.23
N PRO A 413 3.46 8.21 6.26
CA PRO A 413 4.58 7.31 6.55
C PRO A 413 5.89 8.04 6.91
N LEU A 414 6.01 9.32 6.51
CA LEU A 414 7.17 10.19 6.70
C LEU A 414 6.67 11.61 6.99
N SER A 415 7.32 12.31 7.93
CA SER A 415 6.99 13.68 8.35
C SER A 415 8.25 14.52 8.51
N ALA A 416 8.22 15.78 8.06
CA ALA A 416 9.38 16.69 8.04
C ALA A 416 9.73 17.33 9.41
N GLY A 417 9.23 16.77 10.53
CA GLY A 417 9.47 17.28 11.88
C GLY A 417 9.68 16.16 12.89
N SER A 418 10.39 16.49 13.97
CA SER A 418 10.69 15.62 15.11
C SER A 418 9.47 15.16 15.93
N SER A 419 8.29 15.72 15.64
CA SER A 419 7.01 15.24 16.18
C SER A 419 6.14 14.67 15.06
N VAL A 420 5.72 13.42 15.21
CA VAL A 420 4.56 12.88 14.50
C VAL A 420 3.36 13.71 14.97
N SER A 421 2.88 14.60 14.12
CA SER A 421 1.90 15.62 14.49
C SER A 421 0.50 15.03 14.66
N SER A 422 0.26 14.48 15.86
CA SER A 422 -1.09 14.25 16.38
C SER A 422 -1.86 15.58 16.33
N GLY A 423 -2.80 15.66 15.37
CA GLY A 423 -3.35 16.93 14.90
C GLY A 423 -4.03 17.73 16.00
N LYS A 424 -3.41 18.84 16.43
CA LYS A 424 -3.96 19.79 17.42
C LYS A 424 -5.04 20.70 16.83
N GLY A 425 -6.09 20.08 16.27
CA GLY A 425 -7.41 20.72 16.25
C GLY A 425 -7.91 20.89 17.69
N LYS A 426 -8.70 21.94 17.96
CA LYS A 426 -9.33 22.13 19.29
C LYS A 426 -10.55 21.22 19.47
N GLY A 427 -10.30 19.91 19.51
CA GLY A 427 -11.20 18.89 20.02
C GLY A 427 -10.56 18.17 21.21
N ASP A 428 -11.37 17.45 22.00
CA ASP A 428 -10.91 16.89 23.28
C ASP A 428 -9.69 15.97 23.15
N VAL A 429 -8.85 15.99 24.20
CA VAL A 429 -7.56 15.29 24.25
C VAL A 429 -7.79 13.77 24.23
N ALA A 430 -7.75 13.19 23.04
CA ALA A 430 -7.67 11.75 22.84
C ALA A 430 -6.32 11.25 23.38
N THR A 431 -6.31 10.83 24.64
CA THR A 431 -5.17 10.17 25.26
C THR A 431 -4.81 8.91 24.47
N VAL A 432 -3.52 8.70 24.23
CA VAL A 432 -3.02 7.39 23.78
C VAL A 432 -3.48 6.36 24.82
N PRO A 433 -4.22 5.30 24.44
CA PRO A 433 -4.80 4.38 25.40
C PRO A 433 -3.69 3.58 26.08
N ALA A 434 -3.25 4.04 27.25
CA ALA A 434 -2.35 3.29 28.11
C ALA A 434 -3.08 2.05 28.63
N ARG A 435 -2.48 0.86 28.43
CA ARG A 435 -3.09 -0.42 28.82
C ARG A 435 -3.34 -0.47 30.34
N ARG A 436 -4.59 -0.30 30.76
CA ARG A 436 -5.03 -0.41 32.16
C ARG A 436 -5.05 -1.89 32.55
N ARG A 437 -3.91 -2.42 32.98
CA ARG A 437 -3.84 -3.75 33.62
C ARG A 437 -4.71 -3.77 34.88
N LEU A 438 -5.27 -4.93 35.20
CA LEU A 438 -5.96 -5.16 36.47
C LEU A 438 -4.91 -5.52 37.55
N PRO A 439 -5.20 -5.30 38.84
CA PRO A 439 -4.32 -5.76 39.92
C PRO A 439 -4.29 -7.29 40.03
N ASP A 440 -3.23 -7.82 40.66
CA ASP A 440 -3.03 -9.26 40.83
C ASP A 440 -4.15 -9.91 41.65
N GLU A 441 -4.60 -9.24 42.71
CA GLU A 441 -5.84 -9.56 43.44
C GLU A 441 -7.00 -8.69 42.94
N ARG A 442 -8.12 -9.31 42.55
CA ARG A 442 -9.28 -8.60 41.97
C ARG A 442 -10.59 -9.37 42.13
N ARG A 443 -11.71 -8.63 42.04
CA ARG A 443 -13.04 -9.22 42.02
C ARG A 443 -13.32 -9.86 40.65
N SER A 444 -13.93 -11.03 40.66
CA SER A 444 -14.38 -11.70 39.42
C SER A 444 -15.78 -12.28 39.56
N ILE A 445 -16.43 -12.52 38.43
CA ILE A 445 -17.74 -13.16 38.34
C ILE A 445 -17.60 -14.37 37.39
N THR A 446 -17.83 -15.57 37.91
CA THR A 446 -17.89 -16.80 37.09
C THR A 446 -19.34 -17.19 36.84
N HIS A 447 -19.67 -17.44 35.57
CA HIS A 447 -20.98 -17.88 35.09
C HIS A 447 -20.85 -19.19 34.35
N LYS A 448 -21.61 -20.23 34.76
CA LYS A 448 -21.68 -21.49 34.02
C LYS A 448 -22.60 -21.33 32.81
N MET A 449 -22.10 -21.69 31.64
CA MET A 449 -22.85 -21.68 30.38
C MET A 449 -23.01 -23.11 29.84
N ASN A 450 -24.13 -23.34 29.14
CA ASN A 450 -24.37 -24.52 28.33
C ASN A 450 -24.98 -24.04 27.01
N VAL A 451 -24.34 -24.35 25.87
CA VAL A 451 -24.78 -23.96 24.52
C VAL A 451 -24.75 -25.19 23.63
N GLY A 452 -25.92 -25.59 23.11
CA GLY A 452 -26.02 -26.77 22.23
C GLY A 452 -25.61 -28.08 22.91
N GLY A 453 -25.68 -28.15 24.25
CA GLY A 453 -25.24 -29.30 25.05
C GLY A 453 -23.78 -29.24 25.52
N LEU A 454 -22.95 -28.32 25.00
CA LEU A 454 -21.57 -28.14 25.46
C LEU A 454 -21.51 -27.23 26.70
N GLU A 455 -20.88 -27.71 27.76
CA GLU A 455 -20.67 -26.94 28.99
C GLU A 455 -19.36 -26.16 29.00
N GLY A 456 -19.39 -24.98 29.63
CA GLY A 456 -18.22 -24.16 29.90
C GLY A 456 -18.46 -23.13 31.00
N TYR A 457 -17.42 -22.38 31.34
CA TYR A 457 -17.43 -21.33 32.35
C TYR A 457 -16.84 -20.04 31.76
N LEU A 458 -17.61 -18.96 31.86
CA LEU A 458 -17.14 -17.60 31.60
C LEU A 458 -16.76 -16.95 32.93
N THR A 459 -15.49 -16.64 33.14
CA THR A 459 -15.03 -15.84 34.29
C THR A 459 -14.68 -14.44 33.80
N VAL A 460 -15.24 -13.42 34.44
CA VAL A 460 -15.02 -12.00 34.10
C VAL A 460 -14.26 -11.34 35.24
N GLY A 461 -13.07 -10.80 34.97
CA GLY A 461 -12.32 -9.98 35.93
C GLY A 461 -12.77 -8.52 35.87
N LEU A 462 -12.99 -7.91 37.04
CA LEU A 462 -13.51 -6.54 37.17
C LEU A 462 -12.43 -5.57 37.65
N TYR A 463 -12.52 -4.32 37.19
CA TYR A 463 -11.88 -3.18 37.84
C TYR A 463 -12.64 -2.78 39.12
N ASP A 464 -12.02 -1.94 39.95
CA ASP A 464 -12.61 -1.41 41.19
C ASP A 464 -13.89 -0.58 40.94
N ASP A 465 -14.03 -0.01 39.74
CA ASP A 465 -15.23 0.69 39.26
C ASP A 465 -16.36 -0.25 38.78
N GLY A 466 -16.16 -1.58 38.88
CA GLY A 466 -17.14 -2.60 38.54
C GLY A 466 -17.24 -2.95 37.05
N LYS A 467 -16.48 -2.27 36.16
CA LYS A 467 -16.46 -2.58 34.73
C LYS A 467 -15.63 -3.84 34.44
N PRO A 468 -15.99 -4.65 33.41
CA PRO A 468 -15.19 -5.79 32.99
C PRO A 468 -13.89 -5.32 32.34
N GLY A 469 -12.76 -5.85 32.82
CA GLY A 469 -11.43 -5.59 32.28
C GLY A 469 -10.77 -6.82 31.63
N GLU A 470 -11.26 -8.02 31.91
CA GLU A 470 -10.81 -9.27 31.28
C GLU A 470 -11.88 -10.35 31.33
N ILE A 471 -11.75 -11.34 30.45
CA ILE A 471 -12.57 -12.55 30.40
C ILE A 471 -11.71 -13.81 30.21
N PHE A 472 -12.16 -14.93 30.75
CA PHE A 472 -11.64 -16.28 30.51
C PHE A 472 -12.79 -17.20 30.11
N LEU A 473 -12.55 -18.14 29.18
CA LEU A 473 -13.58 -18.99 28.58
C LEU A 473 -13.15 -20.46 28.62
N VAL A 474 -13.30 -21.09 29.79
CA VAL A 474 -12.99 -22.52 29.96
C VAL A 474 -14.12 -23.36 29.37
N VAL A 475 -13.81 -24.20 28.37
CA VAL A 475 -14.78 -25.07 27.69
C VAL A 475 -14.33 -26.52 27.78
N ALA A 476 -15.26 -27.46 27.94
CA ALA A 476 -14.94 -28.85 28.28
C ALA A 476 -14.01 -29.57 27.28
N LYS A 477 -13.15 -30.44 27.81
CA LYS A 477 -11.94 -31.02 27.19
C LYS A 477 -10.82 -30.00 26.94
N GLU A 478 -10.05 -29.80 28.00
CA GLU A 478 -8.70 -29.24 27.99
C GLU A 478 -7.82 -29.92 26.93
N GLY A 479 -6.95 -29.14 26.27
CA GLY A 479 -6.14 -29.63 25.14
C GLY A 479 -6.89 -29.80 23.80
N SER A 480 -8.19 -29.47 23.73
CA SER A 480 -8.92 -29.43 22.45
C SER A 480 -8.66 -28.13 21.68
N THR A 481 -8.72 -28.19 20.34
CA THR A 481 -8.60 -27.02 19.45
C THR A 481 -9.62 -25.93 19.79
N LEU A 482 -10.82 -26.32 20.25
CA LEU A 482 -11.86 -25.38 20.65
C LEU A 482 -11.47 -24.62 21.94
N SER A 483 -10.86 -25.28 22.93
CA SER A 483 -10.32 -24.59 24.11
C SER A 483 -9.26 -23.57 23.70
N GLY A 484 -8.23 -23.99 22.96
CA GLY A 484 -7.13 -23.09 22.56
C GLY A 484 -7.61 -21.86 21.76
N ILE A 485 -8.63 -22.01 20.91
CA ILE A 485 -9.26 -20.88 20.20
C ILE A 485 -10.04 -19.99 21.18
N MET A 486 -10.80 -20.55 22.13
CA MET A 486 -11.56 -19.78 23.12
C MET A 486 -10.64 -19.03 24.10
N ASP A 487 -9.52 -19.64 24.52
CA ASP A 487 -8.51 -19.05 25.39
C ASP A 487 -7.76 -17.90 24.69
N ALA A 488 -7.34 -18.10 23.43
CA ALA A 488 -6.73 -17.05 22.62
C ALA A 488 -7.71 -15.89 22.33
N PHE A 489 -8.98 -16.20 22.05
CA PHE A 489 -10.02 -15.21 21.83
C PHE A 489 -10.35 -14.41 23.11
N ALA A 490 -10.50 -15.09 24.25
CA ALA A 490 -10.70 -14.47 25.55
C ALA A 490 -9.53 -13.54 25.93
N THR A 491 -8.30 -13.97 25.63
CA THR A 491 -7.08 -13.14 25.79
C THR A 491 -7.14 -11.89 24.91
N ALA A 492 -7.50 -12.02 23.63
CA ALA A 492 -7.60 -10.87 22.72
C ALA A 492 -8.70 -9.87 23.14
N VAL A 493 -9.87 -10.35 23.59
CA VAL A 493 -10.94 -9.51 24.13
C VAL A 493 -10.52 -8.82 25.43
N SER A 494 -9.79 -9.51 26.31
CA SER A 494 -9.24 -8.93 27.53
C SER A 494 -8.24 -7.81 27.24
N ILE A 495 -7.37 -8.00 26.25
CA ILE A 495 -6.46 -6.94 25.78
C ILE A 495 -7.25 -5.75 25.25
N ALA A 496 -8.31 -5.95 24.46
CA ALA A 496 -9.15 -4.87 23.94
C ALA A 496 -9.84 -4.06 25.07
N LEU A 497 -10.39 -4.74 26.09
CA LEU A 497 -10.96 -4.08 27.27
C LEU A 497 -9.90 -3.27 28.05
N GLN A 498 -8.69 -3.80 28.20
CA GLN A 498 -7.58 -3.12 28.88
C GLN A 498 -7.02 -1.92 28.10
N TYR A 499 -7.22 -1.87 26.79
CA TYR A 499 -6.97 -0.68 25.94
C TYR A 499 -8.20 0.24 25.83
N GLY A 500 -9.25 0.03 26.64
CA GLY A 500 -10.39 0.94 26.74
C GLY A 500 -11.43 0.83 25.64
N VAL A 501 -11.43 -0.27 24.85
CA VAL A 501 -12.47 -0.49 23.83
C VAL A 501 -13.84 -0.64 24.50
N PRO A 502 -14.87 0.18 24.14
CA PRO A 502 -16.19 0.12 24.77
C PRO A 502 -16.84 -1.27 24.64
N LEU A 503 -17.37 -1.79 25.76
CA LEU A 503 -18.05 -3.09 25.77
C LEU A 503 -19.21 -3.14 24.78
N SER A 504 -19.99 -2.06 24.66
CA SER A 504 -21.10 -1.97 23.71
C SER A 504 -20.66 -2.12 22.25
N ALA A 505 -19.46 -1.67 21.87
CA ALA A 505 -18.90 -1.91 20.53
C ALA A 505 -18.53 -3.39 20.30
N LEU A 506 -17.94 -4.04 21.31
CA LEU A 506 -17.63 -5.48 21.24
C LEU A 506 -18.93 -6.32 21.17
N VAL A 507 -19.90 -6.00 22.04
CA VAL A 507 -21.22 -6.66 22.05
C VAL A 507 -21.95 -6.48 20.71
N LYS A 508 -21.92 -5.27 20.12
CA LYS A 508 -22.49 -4.98 18.78
C LYS A 508 -21.83 -5.76 17.65
N LYS A 509 -20.54 -6.10 17.78
CA LYS A 509 -19.77 -6.83 16.75
C LYS A 509 -19.88 -8.36 16.87
N PHE A 510 -19.89 -8.89 18.09
CA PHE A 510 -19.82 -10.33 18.35
C PHE A 510 -21.19 -10.98 18.62
N SER A 511 -22.20 -10.20 19.02
CA SER A 511 -23.58 -10.73 19.06
C SER A 511 -24.02 -11.19 17.68
N HIS A 512 -24.79 -12.27 17.66
CA HIS A 512 -25.42 -12.89 16.49
C HIS A 512 -24.49 -13.52 15.45
N MET A 513 -23.18 -13.62 15.74
CA MET A 513 -22.28 -14.48 14.97
C MET A 513 -22.76 -15.94 15.00
N ARG A 514 -22.77 -16.57 13.81
CA ARG A 514 -23.27 -17.94 13.61
C ARG A 514 -22.12 -18.89 13.32
N PHE A 515 -21.91 -19.87 14.20
CA PHE A 515 -21.01 -21.01 13.99
C PHE A 515 -21.26 -22.05 15.10
N GLU A 516 -20.86 -23.30 14.87
CA GLU A 516 -21.01 -24.38 15.85
C GLU A 516 -19.90 -24.33 16.92
N PRO A 517 -20.18 -24.66 18.20
CA PRO A 517 -21.46 -25.11 18.75
C PRO A 517 -22.52 -24.01 18.88
N SER A 518 -23.76 -24.33 18.49
CA SER A 518 -24.93 -23.46 18.59
C SER A 518 -26.16 -24.27 19.03
N GLY A 519 -27.23 -23.60 19.48
CA GLY A 519 -28.48 -24.26 19.86
C GLY A 519 -29.12 -23.66 21.11
N PHE A 520 -29.97 -24.48 21.76
CA PHE A 520 -30.64 -24.09 23.01
C PHE A 520 -29.65 -23.93 24.17
N THR A 521 -30.03 -23.13 25.16
CA THR A 521 -29.24 -22.85 26.37
C THR A 521 -30.10 -22.95 27.62
N GLN A 522 -29.46 -23.14 28.78
CA GLN A 522 -30.16 -23.18 30.08
C GLN A 522 -30.50 -21.79 30.64
N ASN A 523 -30.20 -20.69 29.93
CA ASN A 523 -30.46 -19.33 30.40
C ASN A 523 -31.76 -18.77 29.78
N PRO A 524 -32.80 -18.45 30.58
CA PRO A 524 -34.07 -17.88 30.08
C PRO A 524 -33.94 -16.58 29.28
N GLN A 525 -32.88 -15.80 29.51
CA GLN A 525 -32.61 -14.53 28.79
C GLN A 525 -32.00 -14.78 27.40
N ILE A 526 -31.43 -15.97 27.17
CA ILE A 526 -30.81 -16.38 25.90
C ILE A 526 -31.29 -17.81 25.57
N PRO A 527 -32.59 -18.05 25.28
CA PRO A 527 -33.12 -19.41 25.11
C PRO A 527 -32.42 -20.19 23.98
N MET A 528 -31.96 -19.47 22.95
CA MET A 528 -31.18 -20.01 21.84
C MET A 528 -30.01 -19.05 21.53
N ALA A 529 -28.82 -19.63 21.35
CA ALA A 529 -27.60 -18.95 20.96
C ALA A 529 -27.09 -19.45 19.61
N LYS A 530 -26.61 -18.52 18.77
CA LYS A 530 -26.12 -18.78 17.39
C LYS A 530 -24.68 -19.27 17.35
N SER A 531 -23.96 -19.14 18.46
CA SER A 531 -22.61 -19.65 18.72
C SER A 531 -22.29 -19.47 20.22
N ILE A 532 -21.17 -20.02 20.69
CA ILE A 532 -20.63 -19.72 22.03
C ILE A 532 -20.36 -18.21 22.17
N ILE A 533 -19.80 -17.56 21.14
CA ILE A 533 -19.49 -16.12 21.15
C ILE A 533 -20.76 -15.25 21.19
N ASP A 534 -21.83 -15.63 20.45
CA ASP A 534 -23.16 -14.99 20.56
C ASP A 534 -23.70 -15.06 21.99
N TYR A 535 -23.55 -16.20 22.67
CA TYR A 535 -23.97 -16.34 24.07
C TYR A 535 -23.15 -15.43 25.00
N VAL A 536 -21.83 -15.49 24.92
CA VAL A 536 -20.90 -14.75 25.79
C VAL A 536 -21.16 -13.24 25.70
N PHE A 537 -21.24 -12.68 24.50
CA PHE A 537 -21.44 -11.24 24.35
C PHE A 537 -22.86 -10.77 24.65
N ARG A 538 -23.90 -11.58 24.38
CA ARG A 538 -25.26 -11.26 24.81
C ARG A 538 -25.41 -11.29 26.33
N TRP A 539 -24.71 -12.21 27.01
CA TRP A 539 -24.65 -12.27 28.48
C TRP A 539 -23.89 -11.08 29.07
N LEU A 540 -22.68 -10.78 28.55
CA LEU A 540 -21.90 -9.60 28.96
C LEU A 540 -22.69 -8.30 28.75
N GLY A 541 -23.38 -8.17 27.62
CA GLY A 541 -24.25 -7.04 27.32
C GLY A 541 -25.38 -6.89 28.35
N ALA A 542 -26.19 -7.93 28.53
CA ALA A 542 -27.30 -7.93 29.50
C ALA A 542 -26.85 -7.69 30.95
N LYS A 543 -25.61 -8.07 31.31
CA LYS A 543 -25.06 -7.93 32.66
C LYS A 543 -24.44 -6.56 32.96
N PHE A 544 -23.74 -5.96 31.99
CA PHE A 544 -22.90 -4.77 32.24
C PHE A 544 -23.30 -3.49 31.48
N LEU A 545 -24.14 -3.55 30.45
CA LEU A 545 -24.58 -2.35 29.71
C LEU A 545 -25.82 -1.69 30.33
N THR A 546 -26.06 -0.43 29.98
CA THR A 546 -27.27 0.32 30.39
C THR A 546 -28.56 -0.27 29.79
N PRO A 547 -29.76 -0.02 30.37
CA PRO A 547 -31.03 -0.41 29.76
C PRO A 547 -31.21 0.13 28.32
N GLU A 548 -30.72 1.34 28.06
CA GLU A 548 -30.75 2.03 26.78
C GLU A 548 -29.85 1.32 25.74
N GLU A 549 -28.58 1.07 26.08
CA GLU A 549 -27.65 0.31 25.21
C GLU A 549 -28.17 -1.10 24.93
N CYS A 550 -28.70 -1.80 25.95
CA CYS A 550 -29.32 -3.11 25.75
C CYS A 550 -30.47 -3.04 24.74
N LYS A 551 -31.31 -1.99 24.80
CA LYS A 551 -32.42 -1.81 23.86
C LYS A 551 -31.94 -1.51 22.43
N GLU A 552 -30.90 -0.68 22.25
CA GLU A 552 -30.30 -0.43 20.93
C GLU A 552 -29.71 -1.72 20.32
N LEU A 553 -29.10 -2.57 21.16
CA LEU A 553 -28.45 -3.82 20.76
C LEU A 553 -29.39 -5.03 20.70
N GLY A 554 -30.70 -4.85 20.90
CA GLY A 554 -31.70 -5.92 20.84
C GLY A 554 -31.62 -6.94 21.99
N LEU A 555 -31.04 -6.56 23.13
CA LEU A 555 -30.84 -7.41 24.31
C LEU A 555 -31.94 -7.22 25.35
N ILE A 556 -32.46 -8.33 25.87
CA ILE A 556 -33.42 -8.32 26.98
C ILE A 556 -32.63 -8.26 28.29
N LYS A 557 -32.68 -7.13 28.98
CA LYS A 557 -32.10 -6.96 30.33
C LYS A 557 -33.08 -7.51 31.38
N PRO A 558 -32.63 -8.23 32.42
CA PRO A 558 -33.51 -8.61 33.52
C PRO A 558 -34.13 -7.38 34.21
N VAL A 559 -35.42 -7.46 34.49
CA VAL A 559 -36.07 -6.58 35.48
C VAL A 559 -35.59 -7.04 36.85
N THR A 560 -34.66 -6.32 37.44
CA THR A 560 -34.29 -6.49 38.86
C THR A 560 -35.35 -5.87 39.75
N ASP A 561 -35.76 -6.58 40.79
CA ASP A 561 -36.96 -6.29 41.58
C ASP A 561 -36.95 -4.94 42.31
N LYS A 562 -37.53 -3.90 41.69
CA LYS A 562 -38.07 -2.75 42.44
C LYS A 562 -39.22 -3.13 43.38
N ALA A 563 -39.85 -4.27 43.13
CA ALA A 563 -40.92 -4.84 43.95
C ALA A 563 -40.49 -5.22 45.38
N ALA A 564 -39.19 -5.23 45.71
CA ALA A 564 -38.69 -5.61 47.04
C ALA A 564 -38.57 -4.46 48.06
N GLU A 565 -38.57 -3.19 47.61
CA GLU A 565 -38.50 -2.03 48.52
C GLU A 565 -39.83 -1.25 48.59
N GLU A 566 -40.64 -1.26 47.53
CA GLU A 566 -41.96 -0.60 47.51
C GLU A 566 -43.04 -1.42 48.25
N SER A 567 -42.84 -2.74 48.44
CA SER A 567 -43.79 -3.66 49.09
C SER A 567 -43.83 -3.59 50.63
N LYS A 568 -43.59 -2.40 51.21
CA LYS A 568 -43.85 -2.08 52.63
C LYS A 568 -44.81 -0.91 52.83
N SER A 569 -45.23 -0.25 51.76
CA SER A 569 -46.30 0.76 51.76
C SER A 569 -47.50 0.24 50.97
N ASN A 570 -48.70 0.52 51.49
CA ASN A 570 -49.99 0.26 50.85
C ASN A 570 -50.37 -1.22 50.73
N LEU A 571 -50.59 -1.84 51.89
CA LEU A 571 -51.80 -2.63 52.07
C LEU A 571 -53.01 -1.73 51.72
N GLU A 572 -53.81 -2.08 50.71
CA GLU A 572 -55.28 -1.96 50.75
C GLU A 572 -55.98 -2.58 49.52
N GLU A 573 -57.12 -3.22 49.80
CA GLU A 573 -58.25 -3.66 48.95
C GLU A 573 -58.04 -4.57 47.70
N ASN A 574 -58.46 -5.83 47.91
CA ASN A 574 -58.89 -6.87 46.95
C ASN A 574 -60.43 -6.68 46.70
N PRO A 575 -61.24 -7.56 46.03
CA PRO A 575 -60.95 -8.75 45.21
C PRO A 575 -61.84 -8.99 43.94
N GLN A 576 -61.51 -10.06 43.16
CA GLN A 576 -62.42 -11.14 42.64
C GLN A 576 -62.37 -11.54 41.14
N LYS A 577 -62.00 -12.82 40.92
CA LYS A 577 -62.64 -13.89 40.09
C LYS A 577 -62.36 -14.11 38.58
N GLU A 578 -61.81 -15.32 38.36
CA GLU A 578 -62.02 -16.32 37.27
C GLU A 578 -63.50 -16.74 37.04
N PRO A 579 -63.92 -17.65 36.09
CA PRO A 579 -63.18 -18.79 35.45
C PRO A 579 -63.51 -19.21 33.98
N GLY A 580 -62.91 -20.34 33.52
CA GLY A 580 -63.38 -21.23 32.42
C GLY A 580 -62.38 -21.43 31.25
N GLU A 581 -61.65 -22.56 31.12
CA GLU A 581 -62.01 -23.86 30.51
C GLU A 581 -62.23 -23.86 28.97
N SER A 582 -61.77 -24.83 28.15
CA SER A 582 -61.92 -26.30 28.33
C SER A 582 -61.13 -27.20 27.32
N LEU A 583 -60.75 -28.43 27.75
CA LEU A 583 -60.73 -29.75 27.02
C LEU A 583 -59.83 -30.00 25.74
N LYS A 584 -59.39 -31.24 25.36
CA LYS A 584 -58.88 -32.48 26.03
C LYS A 584 -58.46 -33.59 25.00
N VAL A 585 -57.51 -34.50 25.35
CA VAL A 585 -57.38 -35.96 24.93
C VAL A 585 -57.03 -36.28 23.44
N SER A 586 -56.34 -37.35 22.97
CA SER A 586 -55.31 -38.38 23.38
C SER A 586 -54.97 -39.25 22.12
N GLY A 587 -54.03 -40.22 22.01
CA GLY A 587 -52.94 -40.80 22.83
C GLY A 587 -52.48 -42.22 22.33
N ASN A 588 -51.36 -42.75 22.89
CA ASN A 588 -50.84 -44.16 22.89
C ASN A 588 -50.13 -44.85 21.66
N ALA A 589 -48.88 -45.31 21.91
CA ALA A 589 -48.26 -46.66 21.68
C ALA A 589 -48.17 -47.30 20.26
N THR A 590 -47.24 -48.21 19.86
CA THR A 590 -46.11 -49.03 20.45
C THR A 590 -45.14 -49.47 19.28
N SER A 591 -44.12 -50.36 19.26
CA SER A 591 -43.38 -51.30 20.17
C SER A 591 -42.11 -51.88 19.46
N GLY A 592 -41.09 -52.38 20.19
CA GLY A 592 -39.94 -53.20 19.68
C GLY A 592 -38.67 -52.40 19.30
N GLY A 593 -37.40 -52.88 19.33
CA GLY A 593 -36.81 -54.21 19.60
C GLY A 593 -36.22 -54.86 18.33
N THR A 594 -34.99 -55.38 18.21
CA THR A 594 -33.86 -55.62 19.16
C THR A 594 -32.56 -56.02 18.40
N SER A 595 -31.35 -55.71 18.94
CA SER A 595 -30.09 -56.52 18.88
C SER A 595 -29.44 -56.88 17.51
N ALA A 596 -28.17 -57.32 17.31
CA ALA A 596 -26.89 -57.47 18.06
C ALA A 596 -25.80 -58.03 17.06
N SER A 597 -24.47 -58.10 17.26
CA SER A 597 -23.45 -57.46 18.14
C SER A 597 -22.01 -57.96 17.80
N ASN A 598 -20.96 -57.28 18.29
CA ASN A 598 -19.57 -57.77 18.56
C ASN A 598 -18.52 -57.91 17.42
N GLY A 599 -17.23 -57.77 17.79
CA GLY A 599 -16.05 -58.34 17.09
C GLY A 599 -14.98 -57.34 16.57
N THR A 600 -14.25 -56.57 17.38
CA THR A 600 -12.95 -56.88 18.07
C THR A 600 -11.73 -57.30 17.22
N ASN A 601 -10.61 -56.62 17.48
CA ASN A 601 -9.20 -57.08 17.52
C ASN A 601 -8.21 -56.95 16.31
N HIS A 602 -7.14 -56.20 16.61
CA HIS A 602 -5.70 -56.55 16.50
C HIS A 602 -4.86 -56.37 15.19
N VAL A 603 -3.83 -55.51 15.36
CA VAL A 603 -2.37 -55.80 15.22
C VAL A 603 -1.63 -55.52 13.89
N ASN A 604 -0.64 -54.63 14.03
CA ASN A 604 0.71 -54.52 13.44
C ASN A 604 1.00 -55.04 12.02
N GLY A 605 1.59 -54.16 11.20
CA GLY A 605 2.43 -54.50 10.04
C GLY A 605 3.30 -53.29 9.67
N ALA A 606 4.58 -53.50 9.34
CA ALA A 606 5.55 -52.42 9.13
C ALA A 606 6.31 -52.57 7.79
N ALA A 607 7.10 -51.52 7.47
CA ALA A 607 8.19 -51.45 6.50
C ALA A 607 7.88 -51.14 5.01
N ASN A 608 8.40 -49.98 4.60
CA ASN A 608 9.21 -49.70 3.40
C ASN A 608 8.76 -50.16 2.00
N GLY A 609 8.45 -49.14 1.17
CA GLY A 609 9.29 -48.83 0.00
C GLY A 609 8.71 -49.14 -1.38
N GLY A 610 9.23 -48.45 -2.41
CA GLY A 610 9.01 -48.80 -3.82
C GLY A 610 8.22 -47.78 -4.66
N ALA A 611 8.97 -46.81 -5.18
CA ALA A 611 8.71 -45.89 -6.30
C ALA A 611 7.65 -46.23 -7.38
N SER A 612 7.34 -45.18 -8.16
CA SER A 612 6.74 -45.15 -9.52
C SER A 612 5.22 -45.04 -9.59
N GLY A 613 4.74 -44.09 -10.41
CA GLY A 613 3.34 -43.89 -10.73
C GLY A 613 3.17 -42.87 -11.85
N ASP A 614 3.01 -43.35 -13.08
CA ASP A 614 2.66 -42.50 -14.23
C ASP A 614 1.20 -42.00 -14.14
N ALA A 615 0.94 -40.84 -14.73
CA ALA A 615 -0.35 -40.18 -14.63
C ALA A 615 -1.35 -40.64 -15.71
N ASN A 616 -2.63 -40.80 -15.32
CA ASN A 616 -3.77 -40.04 -15.89
C ASN A 616 -5.13 -40.55 -15.36
N PHE A 617 -5.90 -39.70 -14.65
CA PHE A 617 -7.21 -39.16 -15.07
C PHE A 617 -8.01 -38.51 -13.91
N ILE A 618 -8.00 -37.16 -13.89
CA ILE A 618 -9.08 -36.21 -13.56
C ILE A 618 -10.17 -36.63 -12.53
N GLN A 619 -10.24 -35.95 -11.35
CA GLN A 619 -11.37 -35.07 -10.93
C GLN A 619 -11.24 -34.52 -9.48
N ASP A 620 -11.00 -33.20 -9.35
CA ASP A 620 -11.75 -32.20 -8.54
C ASP A 620 -10.87 -30.93 -8.32
N PRO A 621 -11.20 -29.77 -8.92
CA PRO A 621 -10.42 -28.54 -8.77
C PRO A 621 -10.39 -27.92 -7.35
N LYS A 622 -11.17 -28.40 -6.37
CA LYS A 622 -11.32 -27.73 -5.07
C LYS A 622 -10.25 -28.05 -4.01
N SER A 623 -9.41 -29.06 -4.21
CA SER A 623 -8.45 -29.52 -3.20
C SER A 623 -7.10 -28.77 -3.17
N LEU A 624 -6.73 -28.10 -4.27
CA LEU A 624 -5.37 -27.58 -4.49
C LEU A 624 -5.05 -26.23 -3.81
N ILE A 625 -5.87 -25.78 -2.87
CA ILE A 625 -5.78 -24.43 -2.24
C ILE A 625 -5.00 -24.43 -0.92
N MET A 626 -4.61 -25.61 -0.38
CA MET A 626 -4.07 -25.75 0.98
C MET A 626 -2.62 -26.29 1.11
N SER A 627 -1.82 -26.31 0.04
CA SER A 627 -0.51 -26.98 0.05
C SER A 627 0.75 -26.09 0.07
N THR A 628 0.65 -24.75 0.02
CA THR A 628 1.82 -23.86 -0.17
C THR A 628 2.29 -23.08 1.07
N PHE A 629 1.70 -23.31 2.25
CA PHE A 629 2.11 -22.66 3.52
C PHE A 629 2.22 -23.65 4.69
N GLN A 630 3.16 -24.59 4.60
CA GLN A 630 3.62 -25.33 5.79
C GLN A 630 4.56 -24.44 6.63
N ASN A 631 3.96 -23.59 7.47
CA ASN A 631 4.67 -23.01 8.61
C ASN A 631 5.22 -24.15 9.47
N SER A 632 6.50 -24.07 9.85
CA SER A 632 7.13 -25.05 10.74
C SER A 632 6.52 -24.91 12.15
N LEU A 633 5.63 -25.83 12.51
CA LEU A 633 4.81 -25.76 13.74
C LEU A 633 5.65 -25.67 15.04
N ASP A 634 6.87 -26.19 15.03
CA ASP A 634 7.80 -26.20 16.18
C ASP A 634 8.83 -25.05 16.17
N ALA A 635 8.68 -24.06 15.27
CA ALA A 635 9.60 -22.91 15.23
C ALA A 635 9.38 -21.98 16.44
N PRO A 636 10.41 -21.66 17.25
CA PRO A 636 10.26 -20.76 18.39
C PRO A 636 9.93 -19.33 17.93
N PRO A 637 9.17 -18.54 18.73
CA PRO A 637 8.89 -17.15 18.40
C PRO A 637 10.17 -16.31 18.43
N CYS A 638 10.26 -15.33 17.54
CA CYS A 638 11.43 -14.47 17.40
C CYS A 638 11.68 -13.64 18.66
N THR A 639 12.81 -13.88 19.33
CA THR A 639 13.24 -13.15 20.53
C THR A 639 13.41 -11.64 20.31
N ASN A 640 13.62 -11.19 19.06
CA ASN A 640 13.84 -9.78 18.72
C ASN A 640 12.56 -9.00 18.39
N CYS A 641 11.50 -9.64 17.86
CA CYS A 641 10.27 -8.94 17.46
C CYS A 641 8.95 -9.62 17.86
N GLY A 642 9.00 -10.73 18.60
CA GLY A 642 7.83 -11.51 19.04
C GLY A 642 7.11 -12.29 17.93
N SER A 643 7.46 -12.11 16.66
CA SER A 643 6.80 -12.80 15.55
C SER A 643 7.05 -14.31 15.56
N SER A 644 5.97 -15.08 15.44
CA SER A 644 6.01 -16.53 15.24
C SER A 644 6.42 -16.95 13.82
N MET A 645 6.64 -15.99 12.90
CA MET A 645 7.16 -16.25 11.55
C MET A 645 8.70 -16.43 11.56
N MET A 646 9.17 -17.40 12.34
CA MET A 646 10.52 -17.95 12.20
C MET A 646 10.49 -19.17 11.29
N VAL A 647 11.37 -19.21 10.29
CA VAL A 647 11.50 -20.33 9.35
C VAL A 647 12.89 -20.92 9.49
N ARG A 648 12.99 -22.25 9.48
CA ARG A 648 14.28 -22.93 9.61
C ARG A 648 15.11 -22.80 8.33
N GLN A 649 16.31 -22.26 8.44
CA GLN A 649 17.27 -22.13 7.35
C GLN A 649 18.58 -22.82 7.78
N ALA A 650 18.79 -24.05 7.28
CA ALA A 650 19.81 -24.98 7.74
C ALA A 650 19.75 -25.26 9.27
N GLY A 651 20.86 -25.10 9.99
CA GLY A 651 20.93 -25.31 11.44
C GLY A 651 20.21 -24.24 12.28
N CYS A 652 19.92 -23.07 11.70
CA CYS A 652 19.34 -21.91 12.39
C CYS A 652 17.85 -21.70 12.05
N TYR A 653 17.18 -20.87 12.83
CA TYR A 653 15.92 -20.24 12.47
C TYR A 653 16.15 -18.77 12.10
N VAL A 654 15.44 -18.29 11.07
CA VAL A 654 15.46 -16.89 10.60
C VAL A 654 14.06 -16.31 10.70
N CYS A 655 13.90 -15.15 11.31
CA CYS A 655 12.62 -14.45 11.34
C CYS A 655 12.37 -13.70 10.04
N LEU A 656 11.31 -14.06 9.30
CA LEU A 656 10.95 -13.39 8.05
C LEU A 656 10.49 -11.92 8.25
N ASN A 657 10.12 -11.54 9.48
CA ASN A 657 9.63 -10.21 9.81
C ASN A 657 10.74 -9.19 10.15
N CYS A 658 11.92 -9.64 10.59
CA CYS A 658 13.02 -8.74 10.99
C CYS A 658 14.43 -9.24 10.70
N GLY A 659 14.60 -10.36 9.98
CA GLY A 659 15.89 -10.95 9.62
C GLY A 659 16.67 -11.60 10.76
N ALA A 660 16.23 -11.46 12.02
CA ALA A 660 16.96 -11.96 13.18
C ALA A 660 17.11 -13.49 13.15
N GLN A 661 18.33 -13.95 13.43
CA GLN A 661 18.69 -15.37 13.55
C GLN A 661 18.60 -15.84 15.00
N GLY A 662 18.22 -17.10 15.21
CA GLY A 662 18.14 -17.72 16.53
C GLY A 662 18.10 -19.24 16.47
N GLY A 663 18.33 -19.90 17.61
CA GLY A 663 18.20 -21.35 17.75
C GLY A 663 19.12 -22.17 16.85
N CYS A 664 20.31 -21.65 16.50
CA CYS A 664 21.32 -22.37 15.73
C CYS A 664 21.88 -23.58 16.50
N GLY A 665 21.84 -24.76 15.88
CA GLY A 665 22.42 -26.01 16.37
C GLY A 665 22.68 -27.02 15.27
#